data_AF-A0A7D9E058-F1
#
_entry.id   AF-A0A7D9E058-F1
#
_cell.length_a   1.000
_cell.length_b   1.000
_cell.length_c   1.000
_cell.angle_alpha   90.00
_cell.angle_beta   90.00
_cell.angle_gamma   90.00
#
_symmetry.space_group_name_H-M   'P 1'
#
loop_
_entity.id
_entity.type
_entity.pdbx_description
1 polymer ?
#
loop_
_entity_poly.entity_id
_entity_poly.type
_entity_poly.pdbx_seq_one_letter_code
_entity_poly.pdbx_strand_id
1 'polypeptide(L)'
;MQRIQQNEETPTIGQSTTDVVNDVCPEDKSYSKSTVGNPQEVLLEREEKILGIRWNYVSDTFIFNFQRIVQAARELEPTKRNVIGIISRFYDPLGVLAPITVILKMFFQELCQSKVEWDEELSSELKKKWEHLILDLEKIESTLIPRCYQAGIEERVFSYSLQGFCDASLKAYGAVVYLKMTTSLGTFIRFVIAKTRVSPINKQTIPRLALLSTVILRLISTVTRALNETLKLDDPTCWTDSKKAHLRAEENKNSEAEIAEILWFKQVQLDLPNHPSFEMWKKQFGLFWDKNGIIKCKGRISKANIPDETRHPILLNAKNRLTELIVKESHSRVFHNGVKGTLTQLRPRFWIICGRQFVRKLIHRCMVCKKHECKQYSLPASPALPEFRTQRQAPFASTGVDFAGPLYVKESKKSKTQTKIWITLYTCTVTRALHLELVLDMTSESFLLCFQRFCVRRGLPKRMISDNAKTFVTVSRRLKALFQLPEKLIDKFWNRWSKEYLLELREPLRNTSQNLLSQEISIEEMVLVHQDNQRQGSWKLGKVEKLIKADDHKVIVKVNGEGKKANHALKRPINKLYSLEVRSQGEDKSNSVNVPETQANIEQLVQDQQETTLRRRAAEMANMIRKQWIRDEYI
;
A
#
# COMPACT_ATOMS: atom_id res chain seq x y z
N MET A 1 21.96 -59.37 -12.80
CA MET A 1 21.99 -59.35 -14.28
C MET A 1 21.41 -58.01 -14.72
N GLN A 2 22.29 -57.03 -14.98
CA GLN A 2 22.59 -56.44 -16.31
C GLN A 2 21.45 -55.57 -16.85
N ARG A 3 21.66 -54.37 -17.41
CA ARG A 3 22.75 -53.38 -17.44
C ARG A 3 22.12 -52.14 -18.09
N ILE A 4 22.57 -50.96 -17.68
CA ILE A 4 22.22 -49.62 -18.20
C ILE A 4 22.83 -49.40 -19.60
N GLN A 5 22.16 -48.64 -20.48
CA GLN A 5 22.78 -47.69 -21.43
C GLN A 5 21.72 -46.80 -22.12
N GLN A 6 21.87 -45.47 -21.97
CA GLN A 6 21.28 -44.44 -22.82
C GLN A 6 22.44 -43.66 -23.44
N ASN A 7 22.37 -43.45 -24.76
CA ASN A 7 23.34 -42.70 -25.56
C ASN A 7 23.01 -41.20 -25.58
N GLU A 8 24.08 -40.41 -25.59
CA GLU A 8 24.16 -38.97 -25.79
C GLU A 8 24.02 -38.60 -27.28
N GLU A 9 23.33 -37.50 -27.59
CA GLU A 9 23.57 -36.71 -28.80
C GLU A 9 23.39 -35.21 -28.47
N THR A 10 24.45 -34.44 -28.70
CA THR A 10 24.51 -32.97 -28.64
C THR A 10 24.16 -32.34 -29.98
N PRO A 11 23.54 -31.14 -30.02
CA PRO A 11 23.64 -30.27 -31.17
C PRO A 11 24.20 -28.88 -30.85
N THR A 12 25.30 -28.62 -31.57
CA THR A 12 25.89 -27.40 -32.14
C THR A 12 25.23 -26.03 -31.93
N ILE A 13 26.09 -25.07 -31.61
CA ILE A 13 25.89 -23.62 -31.47
C ILE A 13 25.61 -22.98 -32.85
N GLY A 14 24.55 -22.18 -32.93
CA GLY A 14 24.26 -21.24 -34.03
C GLY A 14 24.13 -19.81 -33.49
N GLN A 15 24.81 -18.87 -34.16
CA GLN A 15 24.97 -17.47 -33.82
C GLN A 15 23.69 -16.62 -34.04
N SER A 16 23.46 -15.61 -33.20
CA SER A 16 22.58 -14.45 -33.50
C SER A 16 23.06 -13.23 -32.69
N THR A 17 23.75 -12.27 -33.31
CA THR A 17 23.24 -10.98 -33.83
C THR A 17 22.72 -10.02 -32.76
N THR A 18 23.28 -8.81 -32.84
CA THR A 18 23.25 -7.64 -31.97
C THR A 18 21.93 -6.85 -31.99
N ASP A 19 21.74 -6.13 -30.88
CA ASP A 19 21.02 -4.86 -30.67
C ASP A 19 19.49 -4.80 -30.79
N VAL A 20 18.83 -4.34 -29.71
CA VAL A 20 18.11 -3.04 -29.63
C VAL A 20 17.82 -2.72 -28.15
N VAL A 21 18.23 -1.51 -27.74
CA VAL A 21 17.97 -0.84 -26.45
C VAL A 21 16.52 -0.33 -26.40
N ASN A 22 15.82 -0.45 -25.27
CA ASN A 22 14.89 0.60 -24.81
C ASN A 22 14.52 0.52 -23.31
N ASP A 23 14.27 1.71 -22.78
CA ASP A 23 14.16 2.17 -21.40
C ASP A 23 13.21 1.42 -20.46
N VAL A 24 13.69 1.13 -19.24
CA VAL A 24 12.85 0.81 -18.06
C VAL A 24 13.45 1.44 -16.79
N CYS A 25 12.56 2.04 -16.00
CA CYS A 25 12.74 2.75 -14.73
C CYS A 25 13.69 2.06 -13.71
N PRO A 26 14.50 2.80 -12.90
CA PRO A 26 15.58 2.21 -12.10
C PRO A 26 15.18 1.38 -10.87
N GLU A 27 13.94 1.49 -10.39
CA GLU A 27 13.56 0.97 -9.06
C GLU A 27 13.22 -0.54 -9.03
N ASP A 28 12.92 -1.17 -10.18
CA ASP A 28 12.54 -2.58 -10.26
C ASP A 28 13.71 -3.55 -10.54
N LYS A 29 14.96 -3.08 -10.54
CA LYS A 29 16.13 -3.92 -10.85
C LYS A 29 16.66 -4.78 -9.69
N SER A 30 16.21 -4.62 -8.45
CA SER A 30 16.93 -5.20 -7.30
C SER A 30 16.49 -6.60 -6.83
N TYR A 31 15.42 -7.20 -7.37
CA TYR A 31 14.96 -8.50 -6.85
C TYR A 31 14.94 -9.66 -7.87
N SER A 32 14.79 -9.40 -9.16
CA SER A 32 14.54 -10.45 -10.16
C SER A 32 15.67 -10.67 -11.19
N LYS A 33 16.72 -9.84 -11.21
CA LYS A 33 17.88 -10.02 -12.13
C LYS A 33 19.10 -10.69 -11.52
N SER A 34 19.08 -11.01 -10.23
CA SER A 34 20.16 -11.76 -9.55
C SER A 34 19.94 -13.29 -9.51
N THR A 35 18.81 -13.77 -10.05
CA THR A 35 18.39 -15.19 -10.01
C THR A 35 18.65 -15.93 -11.33
N VAL A 36 19.12 -15.26 -12.39
CA VAL A 36 19.53 -15.89 -13.63
C VAL A 36 20.98 -15.53 -13.88
N GLY A 37 21.87 -16.48 -13.65
CA GLY A 37 23.31 -16.31 -13.80
C GLY A 37 23.68 -15.91 -15.22
N ASN A 38 24.65 -15.00 -15.33
CA ASN A 38 25.30 -14.69 -16.59
C ASN A 38 26.25 -15.87 -16.95
N PRO A 39 26.30 -16.38 -18.18
CA PRO A 39 27.00 -17.63 -18.51
C PRO A 39 28.54 -17.52 -18.65
N GLN A 40 29.19 -16.61 -17.92
CA GLN A 40 30.63 -16.34 -18.10
C GLN A 40 31.50 -16.36 -16.84
N GLU A 41 31.03 -16.96 -15.74
CA GLU A 41 31.91 -17.32 -14.61
C GLU A 41 31.85 -18.83 -14.34
N VAL A 42 32.26 -19.62 -15.34
CA VAL A 42 32.57 -21.05 -15.19
C VAL A 42 34.02 -21.17 -14.70
N LEU A 43 34.28 -20.76 -13.46
CA LEU A 43 35.52 -21.06 -12.75
C LEU A 43 35.22 -21.16 -11.25
N LEU A 44 34.65 -22.31 -10.86
CA LEU A 44 34.68 -23.02 -9.56
C LEU A 44 33.50 -24.00 -9.56
N GLU A 45 33.66 -25.16 -10.20
CA GLU A 45 32.64 -26.21 -10.38
C GLU A 45 32.09 -26.83 -9.06
N ARG A 46 32.29 -26.19 -7.91
CA ARG A 46 32.05 -26.75 -6.57
C ARG A 46 31.40 -25.77 -5.59
N GLU A 47 30.96 -24.60 -6.06
CA GLU A 47 30.34 -23.55 -5.23
C GLU A 47 28.91 -23.23 -5.68
N GLU A 48 27.97 -23.16 -4.75
CA GLU A 48 26.59 -22.72 -4.97
C GLU A 48 26.24 -21.51 -4.09
N LYS A 49 25.35 -20.65 -4.58
CA LYS A 49 24.87 -19.49 -3.81
C LYS A 49 23.55 -19.83 -3.11
N ILE A 50 23.57 -19.97 -1.79
CA ILE A 50 22.39 -20.26 -0.97
C ILE A 50 22.02 -19.05 -0.12
N LEU A 51 20.78 -18.56 -0.30
CA LEU A 51 20.22 -17.43 0.45
C LEU A 51 21.09 -16.17 0.44
N GLY A 52 21.99 -16.00 -0.54
CA GLY A 52 22.91 -14.86 -0.62
C GLY A 52 24.36 -15.14 -0.21
N ILE A 53 24.65 -16.29 0.42
CA ILE A 53 25.99 -16.72 0.85
C ILE A 53 26.53 -17.78 -0.13
N ARG A 54 27.83 -17.76 -0.42
CA ARG A 54 28.48 -18.84 -1.20
C ARG A 54 28.76 -20.04 -0.31
N TRP A 55 28.42 -21.22 -0.77
CA TRP A 55 28.62 -22.50 -0.09
C TRP A 55 29.37 -23.45 -1.00
N ASN A 56 30.48 -23.99 -0.51
CA ASN A 56 31.14 -25.12 -1.14
C ASN A 56 30.59 -26.40 -0.55
N TYR A 57 29.83 -27.15 -1.36
CA TYR A 57 29.14 -28.36 -0.93
C TYR A 57 30.08 -29.56 -0.79
N VAL A 58 31.29 -29.50 -1.38
CA VAL A 58 32.30 -30.57 -1.26
C VAL A 58 33.01 -30.49 0.09
N SER A 59 33.47 -29.30 0.48
CA SER A 59 34.11 -29.09 1.79
C SER A 59 33.12 -28.78 2.92
N ASP A 60 31.85 -28.60 2.59
CA ASP A 60 30.77 -28.16 3.50
C ASP A 60 31.09 -26.86 4.26
N THR A 61 31.60 -25.86 3.53
CA THR A 61 32.02 -24.57 4.09
C THR A 61 31.29 -23.40 3.45
N PHE A 62 30.86 -22.44 4.26
CA PHE A 62 30.45 -21.12 3.80
C PHE A 62 31.68 -20.27 3.47
N ILE A 63 31.60 -19.55 2.35
CA ILE A 63 32.68 -18.75 1.80
C ILE A 63 32.23 -17.29 1.72
N PHE A 64 32.95 -16.42 2.42
CA PHE A 64 32.80 -14.97 2.32
C PHE A 64 34.02 -14.40 1.63
N ASN A 65 33.95 -14.20 0.31
CA ASN A 65 35.03 -13.59 -0.47
C ASN A 65 34.77 -12.08 -0.66
N PHE A 66 35.78 -11.28 -0.34
CA PHE A 66 35.71 -9.82 -0.31
C PHE A 66 36.30 -9.14 -1.55
N GLN A 67 36.95 -9.87 -2.46
CA GLN A 67 37.63 -9.32 -3.64
C GLN A 67 36.71 -8.45 -4.49
N ARG A 68 35.48 -8.91 -4.76
CA ARG A 68 34.48 -8.12 -5.52
C ARG A 68 34.03 -6.85 -4.80
N ILE A 69 34.02 -6.87 -3.46
CA ILE A 69 33.65 -5.71 -2.65
C ILE A 69 34.79 -4.70 -2.68
N VAL A 70 36.04 -5.16 -2.52
CA VAL A 70 37.25 -4.34 -2.61
C VAL A 70 37.40 -3.71 -3.99
N GLN A 71 37.24 -4.50 -5.05
CA GLN A 71 37.31 -4.00 -6.43
C GLN A 71 36.28 -2.89 -6.67
N ALA A 72 35.01 -3.14 -6.34
CA ALA A 72 33.98 -2.13 -6.49
C ALA A 72 34.20 -0.88 -5.61
N ALA A 73 34.83 -1.03 -4.45
CA ALA A 73 35.18 0.09 -3.58
C ALA A 73 36.34 0.94 -4.12
N ARG A 74 37.22 0.36 -4.96
CA ARG A 74 38.32 1.08 -5.63
C ARG A 74 37.88 1.75 -6.92
N GLU A 75 36.93 1.15 -7.65
CA GLU A 75 36.40 1.70 -8.91
C GLU A 75 35.49 2.92 -8.68
N LEU A 76 34.83 3.00 -7.52
CA LEU A 76 33.94 4.09 -7.19
C LEU A 76 34.66 5.20 -6.43
N GLU A 77 34.35 6.44 -6.77
CA GLU A 77 34.80 7.58 -5.98
C GLU A 77 34.23 7.49 -4.56
N PRO A 78 35.05 7.76 -3.52
CA PRO A 78 34.61 7.68 -2.15
C PRO A 78 33.71 8.87 -1.83
N THR A 79 32.40 8.68 -2.00
CA THR A 79 31.33 9.59 -1.57
C THR A 79 30.51 8.92 -0.46
N LYS A 80 29.74 9.69 0.31
CA LYS A 80 28.87 9.14 1.36
C LYS A 80 27.87 8.12 0.80
N ARG A 81 27.33 8.35 -0.40
CA ARG A 81 26.44 7.41 -1.12
C ARG A 81 27.15 6.12 -1.52
N ASN A 82 28.35 6.23 -2.09
CA ASN A 82 29.08 5.05 -2.56
C ASN A 82 29.56 4.20 -1.38
N VAL A 83 30.02 4.83 -0.29
CA VAL A 83 30.41 4.12 0.94
C VAL A 83 29.26 3.30 1.51
N ILE A 84 28.06 3.87 1.67
CA ILE A 84 26.92 3.07 2.18
C ILE A 84 26.49 1.99 1.18
N GLY A 85 26.64 2.25 -0.11
CA GLY A 85 26.43 1.26 -1.17
C GLY A 85 27.34 0.04 -1.01
N ILE A 86 28.63 0.25 -0.73
CA ILE A 86 29.60 -0.81 -0.46
C ILE A 86 29.28 -1.54 0.84
N ILE A 87 28.99 -0.83 1.94
CA ILE A 87 28.66 -1.43 3.24
C ILE A 87 27.40 -2.30 3.13
N SER A 88 26.43 -1.91 2.30
CA SER A 88 25.17 -2.65 2.10
C SER A 88 25.33 -3.94 1.29
N ARG A 89 26.48 -4.15 0.61
CA ARG A 89 26.78 -5.40 -0.10
C ARG A 89 27.16 -6.56 0.83
N PHE A 90 27.47 -6.27 2.10
CA PHE A 90 27.74 -7.29 3.11
C PHE A 90 26.43 -7.97 3.53
N TYR A 91 26.18 -9.16 2.97
CA TYR A 91 25.06 -10.00 3.37
C TYR A 91 25.52 -11.04 4.41
N ASP A 92 25.14 -10.82 5.66
CA ASP A 92 25.57 -11.63 6.81
C ASP A 92 24.41 -11.85 7.82
N PRO A 93 23.55 -12.85 7.58
CA PRO A 93 22.42 -13.13 8.45
C PRO A 93 22.82 -13.71 9.82
N LEU A 94 24.00 -14.33 9.93
CA LEU A 94 24.50 -14.97 11.15
C LEU A 94 25.43 -14.06 11.98
N GLY A 95 25.76 -12.86 11.47
CA GLY A 95 26.71 -11.98 12.15
C GLY A 95 28.14 -12.52 12.18
N VAL A 96 28.50 -13.42 11.25
CA VAL A 96 29.85 -13.93 11.10
C VAL A 96 30.85 -12.79 10.86
N LEU A 97 30.47 -11.85 10.00
CA LEU A 97 31.24 -10.68 9.60
C LEU A 97 30.96 -9.49 10.53
N ALA A 98 30.36 -9.71 11.70
CA ALA A 98 30.08 -8.67 12.66
C ALA A 98 31.31 -7.82 13.06
N PRO A 99 32.53 -8.38 13.22
CA PRO A 99 33.74 -7.59 13.50
C PRO A 99 34.12 -6.63 12.37
N ILE A 100 33.89 -7.02 11.12
CA ILE A 100 34.19 -6.18 9.94
C ILE A 100 33.08 -5.14 9.76
N THR A 101 31.82 -5.58 9.75
CA THR A 101 30.68 -4.71 9.48
C THR A 101 30.46 -3.66 10.57
N VAL A 102 30.82 -3.92 11.83
CA VAL A 102 30.71 -2.91 12.90
C VAL A 102 31.68 -1.75 12.70
N ILE A 103 32.92 -2.02 12.27
CA ILE A 103 33.94 -1.00 11.99
C ILE A 103 33.48 -0.13 10.82
N LEU A 104 32.99 -0.76 9.74
CA LEU A 104 32.45 -0.05 8.59
C LEU A 104 31.23 0.82 8.96
N LYS A 105 30.32 0.31 9.79
CA LYS A 105 29.16 1.07 10.27
C LYS A 105 29.55 2.23 11.19
N MET A 106 30.61 2.07 11.99
CA MET A 106 31.16 3.15 12.82
C MET A 106 31.75 4.26 11.94
N PHE A 107 32.50 3.91 10.90
CA PHE A 107 32.99 4.87 9.92
C PHE A 107 31.83 5.60 9.22
N PHE A 108 30.79 4.88 8.80
CA PHE A 108 29.62 5.52 8.19
C PHE A 108 28.89 6.46 9.16
N GLN A 109 28.82 6.14 10.46
CA GLN A 109 28.29 7.06 11.46
C GLN A 109 29.13 8.34 11.58
N GLU A 110 30.47 8.23 11.52
CA GLU A 110 31.38 9.37 11.48
C GLU A 110 31.13 10.25 10.23
N LEU A 111 30.94 9.62 9.07
CA LEU A 111 30.55 10.33 7.83
C LEU A 111 29.20 11.03 7.95
N CYS A 112 28.20 10.43 8.60
CA CYS A 112 26.91 11.09 8.81
C CYS A 112 26.99 12.29 9.76
N GLN A 113 27.98 12.31 10.66
CA GLN A 113 28.24 13.45 11.54
C GLN A 113 29.05 14.56 10.86
N SER A 114 29.78 14.24 9.79
CA SER A 114 30.44 15.25 8.97
C SER A 114 29.43 16.01 8.11
N LYS A 115 29.71 17.29 7.85
CA LYS A 115 28.87 18.18 7.03
C LYS A 115 29.01 17.94 5.51
N VAL A 116 29.53 16.79 5.10
CA VAL A 116 29.73 16.42 3.69
C VAL A 116 28.41 16.03 3.06
N GLU A 117 28.10 16.53 1.86
CA GLU A 117 26.88 16.15 1.14
C GLU A 117 26.95 14.71 0.60
N TRP A 118 25.81 14.16 0.14
CA TRP A 118 25.73 12.73 -0.22
C TRP A 118 26.63 12.29 -1.37
N ASP A 119 26.78 13.17 -2.36
CA ASP A 119 27.48 12.93 -3.62
C ASP A 119 28.80 13.73 -3.72
N GLU A 120 29.20 14.38 -2.63
CA GLU A 120 30.47 15.11 -2.52
C GLU A 120 31.62 14.15 -2.14
N GLU A 121 32.80 14.38 -2.70
CA GLU A 121 33.99 13.58 -2.40
C GLU A 121 34.43 13.74 -0.94
N LEU A 122 34.86 12.66 -0.30
CA LEU A 122 35.34 12.69 1.07
C LEU A 122 36.58 13.59 1.23
N SER A 123 36.65 14.30 2.37
CA SER A 123 37.84 15.05 2.76
C SER A 123 39.08 14.14 2.83
N SER A 124 40.26 14.73 2.65
CA SER A 124 41.54 13.99 2.58
C SER A 124 41.79 13.08 3.79
N GLU A 125 41.31 13.44 4.99
CA GLU A 125 41.41 12.60 6.19
C GLU A 125 40.44 11.40 6.16
N LEU A 126 39.18 11.64 5.80
CA LEU A 126 38.14 10.59 5.76
C LEU A 126 38.39 9.62 4.61
N LYS A 127 38.91 10.12 3.48
CA LYS A 127 39.35 9.33 2.34
C LYS A 127 40.48 8.37 2.71
N LYS A 128 41.53 8.85 3.41
CA LYS A 128 42.62 8.00 3.91
C LYS A 128 42.12 6.91 4.86
N LYS A 129 41.19 7.23 5.76
CA LYS A 129 40.56 6.24 6.65
C LYS A 129 39.79 5.18 5.87
N TRP A 130 39.02 5.59 4.86
CA TRP A 130 38.29 4.67 3.99
C TRP A 130 39.24 3.75 3.21
N GLU A 131 40.27 4.31 2.58
CA GLU A 131 41.29 3.54 1.86
C GLU A 131 41.98 2.51 2.76
N HIS A 132 42.31 2.89 4.01
CA HIS A 132 42.86 1.97 4.99
C HIS A 132 41.92 0.81 5.33
N LEU A 133 40.62 1.08 5.52
CA LEU A 133 39.62 0.04 5.77
C LEU A 133 39.47 -0.92 4.59
N ILE A 134 39.56 -0.42 3.36
CA ILE A 134 39.51 -1.25 2.15
C ILE A 134 40.80 -2.08 2.01
N LEU A 135 41.96 -1.51 2.32
CA LEU A 135 43.24 -2.25 2.34
C LEU A 135 43.22 -3.37 3.39
N ASP A 136 42.65 -3.13 4.57
CA ASP A 136 42.52 -4.17 5.59
C ASP A 136 41.55 -5.27 5.15
N LEU A 137 40.47 -4.92 4.46
CA LEU A 137 39.54 -5.90 3.89
C LEU A 137 40.18 -6.75 2.78
N GLU A 138 41.07 -6.15 1.98
CA GLU A 138 41.81 -6.83 0.93
C GLU A 138 42.77 -7.89 1.50
N LYS A 139 43.47 -7.59 2.60
CA LYS A 139 44.36 -8.53 3.30
C LYS A 139 43.62 -9.77 3.85
N ILE A 140 42.32 -9.66 4.11
CA ILE A 140 41.52 -10.79 4.61
C ILE A 140 41.22 -11.77 3.47
N GLU A 141 41.14 -11.30 2.22
CA GLU A 141 40.77 -12.03 1.00
C GLU A 141 39.41 -12.76 1.06
N SER A 142 39.34 -13.82 1.87
CA SER A 142 38.14 -14.60 2.14
C SER A 142 38.10 -15.20 3.53
N THR A 143 36.90 -15.44 4.06
CA THR A 143 36.68 -16.15 5.31
C THR A 143 35.89 -17.43 5.06
N LEU A 144 36.41 -18.55 5.55
CA LEU A 144 35.83 -19.89 5.41
C LEU A 144 35.25 -20.35 6.76
N ILE A 145 34.00 -20.81 6.76
CA ILE A 145 33.31 -21.29 7.97
C ILE A 145 32.67 -22.64 7.72
N PRO A 146 33.01 -23.69 8.48
CA PRO A 146 32.31 -24.96 8.42
C PRO A 146 30.81 -24.79 8.72
N ARG A 147 29.95 -25.30 7.84
CA ARG A 147 28.49 -25.25 8.05
C ARG A 147 28.07 -26.19 9.18
N CYS A 148 28.68 -27.38 9.24
CA CYS A 148 28.43 -28.36 10.29
C CYS A 148 29.18 -27.99 11.59
N TYR A 149 28.46 -27.89 12.72
CA TYR A 149 29.10 -27.62 14.02
C TYR A 149 30.04 -28.74 14.46
N GLN A 150 29.71 -29.99 14.12
CA GLN A 150 30.55 -31.16 14.45
C GLN A 150 31.67 -31.43 13.45
N ALA A 151 31.92 -30.52 12.49
CA ALA A 151 33.01 -30.70 11.54
C ALA A 151 34.35 -30.93 12.28
N GLY A 152 35.03 -32.03 11.93
CA GLY A 152 36.29 -32.46 12.53
C GLY A 152 36.18 -33.08 13.94
N ILE A 153 34.97 -33.41 14.42
CA ILE A 153 34.75 -34.11 15.69
C ILE A 153 34.27 -35.53 15.37
N GLU A 154 35.16 -36.50 15.49
CA GLU A 154 34.86 -37.92 15.25
C GLU A 154 34.28 -38.62 16.50
N GLU A 155 34.49 -38.02 17.67
CA GLU A 155 34.04 -38.55 18.95
C GLU A 155 32.56 -38.31 19.22
N ARG A 156 31.99 -39.17 20.07
CA ARG A 156 30.66 -38.96 20.61
C ARG A 156 30.65 -37.75 21.56
N VAL A 157 29.83 -36.75 21.22
CA VAL A 157 29.56 -35.60 22.09
C VAL A 157 28.57 -36.03 23.19
N PHE A 158 28.93 -35.77 24.45
CA PHE A 158 28.10 -36.09 25.60
C PHE A 158 27.12 -34.96 25.96
N SER A 159 27.53 -33.72 25.73
CA SER A 159 26.79 -32.54 26.19
C SER A 159 26.98 -31.36 25.23
N TYR A 160 25.91 -30.59 25.08
CA TYR A 160 25.85 -29.39 24.26
C TYR A 160 25.37 -28.23 25.13
N SER A 161 26.19 -27.20 25.31
CA SER A 161 25.80 -26.01 26.07
C SER A 161 26.03 -24.76 25.22
N LEU A 162 25.10 -23.81 25.27
CA LEU A 162 25.27 -22.53 24.62
C LEU A 162 25.98 -21.55 25.57
N GLN A 163 27.01 -20.88 25.04
CA GLN A 163 27.84 -19.92 25.76
C GLN A 163 27.66 -18.55 25.11
N GLY A 164 26.91 -17.69 25.78
CA GLY A 164 26.58 -16.34 25.32
C GLY A 164 27.49 -15.30 25.96
N PHE A 165 28.08 -14.41 25.16
CA PHE A 165 28.91 -13.31 25.66
C PHE A 165 28.32 -11.99 25.18
N CYS A 166 28.31 -10.97 26.04
CA CYS A 166 27.96 -9.62 25.64
C CYS A 166 28.95 -8.61 26.18
N ASP A 167 29.23 -7.60 25.36
CA ASP A 167 30.14 -6.51 25.72
C ASP A 167 29.68 -5.18 25.10
N ALA A 168 30.14 -4.09 25.68
CA ALA A 168 29.81 -2.74 25.27
C ALA A 168 30.95 -1.75 25.49
N SER A 169 31.22 -0.96 24.46
CA SER A 169 32.11 0.19 24.49
C SER A 169 31.33 1.48 24.20
N LEU A 170 31.98 2.63 24.35
CA LEU A 170 31.39 3.92 23.97
C LEU A 170 31.02 4.00 22.47
N LYS A 171 31.71 3.24 21.62
CA LYS A 171 31.56 3.28 20.15
C LYS A 171 30.55 2.27 19.64
N ALA A 172 30.53 1.06 20.19
CA ALA A 172 29.66 -0.02 19.76
C ALA A 172 29.43 -1.03 20.88
N TYR A 173 28.35 -1.81 20.75
CA TYR A 173 27.98 -2.88 21.67
C TYR A 173 27.47 -4.09 20.91
N GLY A 174 27.64 -5.28 21.47
CA GLY A 174 27.30 -6.51 20.77
C GLY A 174 27.17 -7.73 21.67
N ALA A 175 26.66 -8.79 21.08
CA ALA A 175 26.58 -10.10 21.72
C ALA A 175 26.93 -11.20 20.72
N VAL A 176 27.52 -12.28 21.22
CA VAL A 176 27.89 -13.47 20.45
C VAL A 176 27.45 -14.71 21.22
N VAL A 177 27.06 -15.75 20.49
CA VAL A 177 26.69 -17.05 21.04
C VAL A 177 27.58 -18.11 20.39
N TYR A 178 28.21 -18.91 21.24
CA TYR A 178 28.98 -20.07 20.86
C TYR A 178 28.27 -21.35 21.32
N LEU A 179 28.46 -22.43 20.57
CA LEU A 179 28.09 -23.78 20.96
C LEU A 179 29.33 -24.46 21.55
N LYS A 180 29.22 -24.86 22.82
CA LYS A 180 30.20 -25.68 23.53
C LYS A 180 29.76 -27.13 23.42
N MET A 181 30.64 -27.99 22.93
CA MET A 181 30.45 -29.44 22.83
C MET A 181 31.50 -30.12 23.69
N THR A 182 31.06 -30.98 24.59
CA THR A 182 31.96 -31.72 25.48
C THR A 182 32.02 -33.19 25.06
N THR A 183 33.23 -33.67 24.78
CA THR A 183 33.54 -35.07 24.44
C THR A 183 34.42 -35.69 25.54
N SER A 184 34.84 -36.93 25.35
CA SER A 184 35.76 -37.63 26.25
C SER A 184 37.15 -37.02 26.28
N LEU A 185 37.66 -36.55 25.14
CA LEU A 185 39.03 -36.01 25.03
C LEU A 185 39.10 -34.49 25.23
N GLY A 186 37.99 -33.77 25.19
CA GLY A 186 38.02 -32.33 25.40
C GLY A 186 36.73 -31.57 25.17
N THR A 187 36.87 -30.25 25.10
CA THR A 187 35.78 -29.32 24.82
C THR A 187 36.04 -28.62 23.50
N PHE A 188 35.07 -28.65 22.60
CA PHE A 188 35.09 -27.96 21.33
C PHE A 188 34.13 -26.78 21.36
N ILE A 189 34.56 -25.63 20.82
CA ILE A 189 33.75 -24.41 20.75
C ILE A 189 33.52 -24.07 19.29
N ARG A 190 32.28 -23.73 18.94
CA ARG A 190 31.87 -23.31 17.59
C ARG A 190 31.08 -22.02 17.64
N PHE A 191 31.38 -21.11 16.74
CA PHE A 191 30.58 -19.90 16.54
C PHE A 191 29.18 -20.28 16.03
N VAL A 192 28.13 -19.68 16.58
CA VAL A 192 26.75 -19.89 16.11
C VAL A 192 26.21 -18.63 15.48
N ILE A 193 26.19 -17.53 16.24
CA ILE A 193 25.61 -16.27 15.78
C ILE A 193 26.18 -15.09 16.58
N ALA A 194 26.31 -13.93 15.94
CA ALA A 194 26.61 -12.67 16.61
C ALA A 194 25.72 -11.54 16.13
N LYS A 195 25.67 -10.48 16.93
CA LYS A 195 24.93 -9.27 16.59
C LYS A 195 25.59 -8.06 17.22
N THR A 196 25.94 -7.10 16.38
CA THR A 196 26.57 -5.84 16.78
C THR A 196 25.69 -4.64 16.44
N ARG A 197 25.84 -3.57 17.21
CA ARG A 197 25.22 -2.27 16.98
C ARG A 197 26.20 -1.16 17.29
N VAL A 198 26.20 -0.12 16.46
CA VAL A 198 26.91 1.12 16.75
C VAL A 198 26.17 1.87 17.85
N SER A 199 26.92 2.49 18.75
CA SER A 199 26.38 3.30 19.85
C SER A 199 25.56 4.47 19.29
N PRO A 200 24.44 4.85 19.92
CA PRO A 200 23.65 6.01 19.48
C PRO A 200 24.48 7.30 19.46
N ILE A 201 24.18 8.19 18.51
CA ILE A 201 24.83 9.51 18.40
C ILE A 201 24.69 10.31 19.71
N ASN A 202 23.52 10.19 20.37
CA ASN A 202 23.32 10.70 21.71
C ASN A 202 24.12 9.85 22.70
N LYS A 203 25.26 10.39 23.15
CA LYS A 203 26.19 9.73 24.08
C LYS A 203 25.43 9.06 25.24
N GLN A 204 25.60 7.75 25.38
CA GLN A 204 25.09 6.96 26.49
C GLN A 204 26.23 6.59 27.43
N THR A 205 25.91 6.30 28.68
CA THR A 205 26.90 5.80 29.65
C THR A 205 27.25 4.34 29.34
N ILE A 206 28.48 3.93 29.68
CA ILE A 206 28.96 2.55 29.50
C ILE A 206 28.02 1.53 30.17
N PRO A 207 27.53 1.72 31.42
CA PRO A 207 26.59 0.78 32.04
C PRO A 207 25.29 0.60 31.25
N ARG A 208 24.79 1.67 30.63
CA ARG A 208 23.56 1.59 29.81
C ARG A 208 23.82 0.84 28.50
N LEU A 209 24.98 1.03 27.89
CA LEU A 209 25.37 0.28 26.69
C LEU A 209 25.60 -1.20 27.02
N ALA A 210 26.17 -1.52 28.18
CA ALA A 210 26.29 -2.89 28.68
C ALA A 210 24.91 -3.54 28.90
N LEU A 211 23.95 -2.82 29.49
CA LEU A 211 22.58 -3.33 29.60
C LEU A 211 21.95 -3.58 28.21
N LEU A 212 22.21 -2.71 27.23
CA LEU A 212 21.74 -2.89 25.86
C LEU A 212 22.40 -4.09 25.18
N SER A 213 23.68 -4.38 25.42
CA SER A 213 24.34 -5.59 24.91
C SER A 213 23.75 -6.85 25.53
N THR A 214 23.43 -6.84 26.82
CA THR A 214 22.70 -7.94 27.49
C THR A 214 21.30 -8.15 26.89
N VAL A 215 20.60 -7.07 26.51
CA VAL A 215 19.31 -7.18 25.82
C VAL A 215 19.47 -7.83 24.44
N ILE A 216 20.56 -7.55 23.71
CA ILE A 216 20.87 -8.23 22.44
C ILE A 216 21.18 -9.71 22.70
N LEU A 217 21.83 -10.05 23.82
CA LEU A 217 22.17 -11.44 24.18
C LEU A 217 20.94 -12.35 24.36
N ARG A 218 19.72 -11.79 24.42
CA ARG A 218 18.46 -12.57 24.25
C ARG A 218 18.45 -13.45 23.00
N LEU A 219 19.31 -13.15 22.02
CA LEU A 219 19.68 -14.01 20.90
C LEU A 219 19.87 -15.48 21.32
N ILE A 220 20.46 -15.74 22.49
CA ILE A 220 20.68 -17.10 23.00
C ILE A 220 19.38 -17.88 23.16
N SER A 221 18.27 -17.23 23.54
CA SER A 221 16.95 -17.90 23.65
C SER A 221 16.40 -18.29 22.28
N THR A 222 16.63 -17.47 21.25
CA THR A 222 16.24 -17.77 19.87
C THR A 222 17.04 -18.95 19.33
N VAL A 223 18.35 -18.96 19.58
CA VAL A 223 19.25 -20.06 19.18
C VAL A 223 18.88 -21.34 19.92
N THR A 224 18.65 -21.26 21.23
CA THR A 224 18.22 -22.40 22.05
C THR A 224 16.98 -23.03 21.42
N ARG A 225 15.94 -22.24 21.14
CA ARG A 225 14.73 -22.77 20.50
C ARG A 225 14.98 -23.40 19.12
N ALA A 226 15.84 -22.80 18.30
CA ALA A 226 16.13 -23.29 16.96
C ALA A 226 16.93 -24.61 16.96
N LEU A 227 17.84 -24.77 17.92
CA LEU A 227 18.69 -25.96 18.02
C LEU A 227 18.10 -27.06 18.91
N ASN A 228 17.16 -26.75 19.81
CA ASN A 228 16.59 -27.74 20.74
C ASN A 228 15.75 -28.83 20.04
N GLU A 229 15.34 -28.59 18.79
CA GLU A 229 14.65 -29.61 17.97
C GLU A 229 15.60 -30.70 17.45
N THR A 230 16.91 -30.40 17.36
CA THR A 230 17.92 -31.29 16.77
C THR A 230 18.99 -31.74 17.77
N LEU A 231 19.31 -30.90 18.75
CA LEU A 231 20.32 -31.14 19.78
C LEU A 231 19.66 -31.03 21.16
N LYS A 232 19.92 -32.00 22.05
CA LYS A 232 19.55 -31.90 23.46
C LYS A 232 20.53 -30.94 24.14
N LEU A 233 20.11 -29.69 24.33
CA LEU A 233 20.93 -28.65 24.94
C LEU A 233 20.82 -28.69 26.47
N ASP A 234 21.97 -28.54 27.13
CA ASP A 234 22.08 -28.20 28.53
C ASP A 234 21.73 -26.71 28.74
N ASP A 235 21.63 -26.30 30.01
CA ASP A 235 21.30 -24.91 30.33
C ASP A 235 22.32 -23.92 29.76
N PRO A 236 21.85 -22.86 29.07
CA PRO A 236 22.72 -21.87 28.46
C PRO A 236 23.38 -20.98 29.53
N THR A 237 24.66 -20.66 29.33
CA THR A 237 25.42 -19.76 30.21
C THR A 237 25.62 -18.41 29.52
N CYS A 238 25.45 -17.32 30.25
CA CYS A 238 25.65 -15.95 29.76
C CYS A 238 26.76 -15.25 30.55
N TRP A 239 27.67 -14.60 29.84
CA TRP A 239 28.85 -13.93 30.37
C TRP A 239 28.82 -12.43 30.07
N THR A 240 29.20 -11.62 31.06
CA THR A 240 29.32 -10.16 30.94
C THR A 240 30.56 -9.70 31.71
N ASP A 241 31.32 -8.75 31.17
CA ASP A 241 32.54 -8.21 31.80
C ASP A 241 32.24 -7.19 32.93
N SER A 242 30.97 -7.02 33.34
CA SER A 242 30.67 -6.12 34.44
C SER A 242 30.96 -6.82 35.77
N LYS A 243 31.90 -6.28 36.57
CA LYS A 243 32.21 -6.70 37.96
C LYS A 243 30.99 -6.82 38.90
N LYS A 244 29.80 -6.40 38.46
CA LYS A 244 28.52 -6.46 39.20
C LYS A 244 27.48 -7.44 38.61
N ALA A 245 27.84 -8.26 37.64
CA ALA A 245 26.92 -9.28 37.10
C ALA A 245 27.64 -10.61 36.85
N HIS A 246 28.17 -11.19 37.93
CA HIS A 246 28.43 -12.63 37.98
C HIS A 246 27.07 -13.33 38.17
N LEU A 247 26.30 -13.48 37.10
CA LEU A 247 25.08 -14.29 37.11
C LEU A 247 25.47 -15.78 37.08
N ARG A 248 26.07 -16.26 38.19
CA ARG A 248 26.00 -17.68 38.54
C ARG A 248 24.61 -17.92 39.09
N ALA A 249 23.72 -18.24 38.17
CA ALA A 249 22.51 -18.95 38.48
C ALA A 249 22.90 -20.32 39.07
N GLU A 250 22.99 -20.45 40.40
CA GLU A 250 22.39 -21.60 41.08
C GLU A 250 22.34 -21.60 42.61
N GLU A 251 23.13 -20.85 43.39
CA GLU A 251 23.11 -21.12 44.86
C GLU A 251 22.83 -19.93 45.82
N ASN A 252 22.70 -18.69 45.34
CA ASN A 252 22.29 -17.53 46.18
C ASN A 252 21.02 -16.80 45.68
N LYS A 253 20.26 -17.40 44.75
CA LYS A 253 19.18 -16.77 43.98
C LYS A 253 18.03 -16.16 44.80
N ASN A 254 17.72 -16.67 45.98
CA ASN A 254 16.46 -16.29 46.62
C ASN A 254 16.49 -14.87 47.20
N SER A 255 17.57 -14.45 47.87
CA SER A 255 17.59 -13.13 48.52
C SER A 255 17.67 -11.97 47.52
N GLU A 256 18.56 -12.02 46.51
CA GLU A 256 18.72 -10.91 45.57
C GLU A 256 17.55 -10.78 44.59
N ALA A 257 16.99 -11.89 44.11
CA ALA A 257 15.82 -11.87 43.24
C ALA A 257 14.58 -11.38 44.00
N GLU A 258 14.39 -11.80 45.25
CA GLU A 258 13.33 -11.29 46.12
C GLU A 258 13.49 -9.78 46.39
N ILE A 259 14.73 -9.32 46.66
CA ILE A 259 15.02 -7.89 46.84
C ILE A 259 14.73 -7.11 45.55
N ALA A 260 15.15 -7.62 44.39
CA ALA A 260 14.89 -6.99 43.09
C ALA A 260 13.39 -6.94 42.78
N GLU A 261 12.65 -8.01 43.08
CA GLU A 261 11.20 -8.08 42.92
C GLU A 261 10.50 -7.04 43.82
N ILE A 262 10.92 -6.93 45.08
CA ILE A 262 10.43 -5.90 46.01
C ILE A 262 10.68 -4.49 45.47
N LEU A 263 11.88 -4.22 44.94
CA LEU A 263 12.23 -2.91 44.37
C LEU A 263 11.38 -2.57 43.13
N TRP A 264 11.09 -3.55 42.27
CA TRP A 264 10.21 -3.34 41.12
C TRP A 264 8.78 -3.02 41.55
N PHE A 265 8.25 -3.70 42.57
CA PHE A 265 6.92 -3.37 43.09
C PHE A 265 6.88 -1.99 43.72
N LYS A 266 7.90 -1.60 44.50
CA LYS A 266 8.01 -0.23 45.01
C LYS A 266 7.93 0.79 43.87
N GLN A 267 8.73 0.59 42.82
CA GLN A 267 8.77 1.48 41.66
C GLN A 267 7.40 1.61 40.97
N VAL A 268 6.70 0.49 40.78
CA VAL A 268 5.36 0.46 40.16
C VAL A 268 4.31 1.14 41.02
N GLN A 269 4.51 1.18 42.33
CA GLN A 269 3.59 1.75 43.29
C GLN A 269 3.90 3.20 43.69
N LEU A 270 5.03 3.78 43.28
CA LEU A 270 5.39 5.17 43.61
C LEU A 270 4.29 6.17 43.25
N ASP A 271 3.63 5.98 42.11
CA ASP A 271 2.60 6.91 41.62
C ASP A 271 1.20 6.64 42.19
N LEU A 272 1.00 5.52 42.92
CA LEU A 272 -0.33 5.15 43.44
C LEU A 272 -0.86 6.14 44.50
N PRO A 273 -0.07 6.56 45.52
CA PRO A 273 -0.54 7.50 46.53
C PRO A 273 -0.95 8.87 45.96
N ASN A 274 -0.34 9.30 44.86
CA ASN A 274 -0.62 10.59 44.22
C ASN A 274 -1.90 10.57 43.36
N HIS A 275 -2.55 9.41 43.20
CA HIS A 275 -3.73 9.29 42.36
C HIS A 275 -4.98 9.87 43.06
N PRO A 276 -5.84 10.64 42.37
CA PRO A 276 -7.01 11.29 43.00
C PRO A 276 -7.99 10.30 43.66
N SER A 277 -8.09 9.08 43.12
CA SER A 277 -8.95 8.02 43.68
C SER A 277 -8.29 7.18 44.78
N PHE A 278 -7.06 7.49 45.20
CA PHE A 278 -6.31 6.66 46.14
C PHE A 278 -6.99 6.55 47.52
N GLU A 279 -7.50 7.65 48.06
CA GLU A 279 -8.24 7.64 49.35
C GLU A 279 -9.51 6.77 49.29
N MET A 280 -10.20 6.76 48.15
CA MET A 280 -11.32 5.86 47.93
C MET A 280 -10.87 4.40 47.92
N TRP A 281 -9.79 4.07 47.21
CA TRP A 281 -9.23 2.72 47.16
C TRP A 281 -8.71 2.25 48.52
N LYS A 282 -8.13 3.15 49.32
CA LYS A 282 -7.67 2.89 50.68
C LYS A 282 -8.81 2.39 51.56
N LYS A 283 -9.98 3.05 51.50
CA LYS A 283 -11.20 2.62 52.20
C LYS A 283 -11.78 1.34 51.62
N GLN A 284 -11.88 1.23 50.29
CA GLN A 284 -12.54 0.11 49.61
C GLN A 284 -11.77 -1.21 49.71
N PHE A 285 -10.45 -1.18 49.56
CA PHE A 285 -9.58 -2.37 49.55
C PHE A 285 -8.79 -2.56 50.85
N GLY A 286 -9.01 -1.70 51.86
CA GLY A 286 -8.31 -1.76 53.14
C GLY A 286 -6.79 -1.72 52.97
N LEU A 287 -6.28 -0.77 52.19
CA LEU A 287 -4.86 -0.73 51.79
C LEU A 287 -3.96 -0.47 53.00
N PHE A 288 -2.87 -1.22 53.09
CA PHE A 288 -1.84 -1.03 54.12
C PHE A 288 -0.44 -1.23 53.53
N TRP A 289 0.56 -0.68 54.21
CA TRP A 289 1.96 -0.85 53.87
C TRP A 289 2.51 -2.07 54.60
N ASP A 290 3.15 -2.97 53.85
CA ASP A 290 3.86 -4.10 54.41
C ASP A 290 5.21 -3.68 55.03
N LYS A 291 5.84 -4.57 55.80
CA LYS A 291 7.18 -4.40 56.40
C LYS A 291 8.24 -3.99 55.35
N ASN A 292 8.05 -4.45 54.12
CA ASN A 292 8.93 -4.14 52.99
C ASN A 292 8.57 -2.82 52.28
N GLY A 293 7.57 -2.06 52.71
CA GLY A 293 7.15 -0.81 52.08
C GLY A 293 6.40 -0.99 50.76
N ILE A 294 5.64 -2.08 50.62
CA ILE A 294 4.76 -2.36 49.47
C ILE A 294 3.30 -2.21 49.90
N ILE A 295 2.47 -1.60 49.06
CA ILE A 295 1.03 -1.46 49.27
C ILE A 295 0.33 -2.79 48.98
N LYS A 296 -0.33 -3.36 49.99
CA LYS A 296 -1.12 -4.60 49.90
C LYS A 296 -2.59 -4.34 50.23
N CYS A 297 -3.47 -5.21 49.73
CA CYS A 297 -4.91 -5.15 50.00
C CYS A 297 -5.27 -6.00 51.22
N LYS A 298 -6.26 -5.56 52.01
CA LYS A 298 -6.81 -6.34 53.12
C LYS A 298 -8.20 -6.87 52.76
N GLY A 299 -8.32 -8.19 52.64
CA GLY A 299 -9.58 -8.87 52.31
C GLY A 299 -10.31 -9.46 53.52
N ARG A 300 -11.43 -10.13 53.23
CA ARG A 300 -12.22 -10.91 54.22
C ARG A 300 -11.58 -12.23 54.63
N ILE A 301 -10.52 -12.65 53.92
CA ILE A 301 -9.85 -13.96 54.05
C ILE A 301 -8.59 -13.83 54.96
N SER A 302 -8.46 -12.74 55.70
CA SER A 302 -7.26 -12.46 56.54
C SER A 302 -7.01 -13.49 57.65
N LYS A 303 -8.06 -14.20 58.11
CA LYS A 303 -7.98 -15.25 59.14
C LYS A 303 -7.92 -16.68 58.58
N ALA A 304 -7.93 -16.86 57.25
CA ALA A 304 -7.89 -18.20 56.68
C ALA A 304 -6.48 -18.82 56.77
N ASN A 305 -6.41 -20.14 56.87
CA ASN A 305 -5.15 -20.88 56.89
C ASN A 305 -4.55 -20.99 55.47
N ILE A 306 -4.11 -19.86 54.91
CA ILE A 306 -3.49 -19.75 53.58
C ILE A 306 -2.26 -18.82 53.64
N PRO A 307 -1.34 -18.89 52.66
CA PRO A 307 -0.14 -18.07 52.64
C PRO A 307 -0.43 -16.56 52.76
N ASP A 308 0.45 -15.82 53.45
CA ASP A 308 0.27 -14.39 53.70
C ASP A 308 0.12 -13.56 52.41
N GLU A 309 0.88 -13.93 51.36
CA GLU A 309 0.76 -13.32 50.03
C GLU A 309 -0.66 -13.41 49.44
N THR A 310 -1.36 -14.51 49.72
CA THR A 310 -2.73 -14.76 49.26
C THR A 310 -3.77 -14.08 50.15
N ARG A 311 -3.49 -13.94 51.45
CA ARG A 311 -4.33 -13.16 52.36
C ARG A 311 -4.28 -11.67 52.00
N HIS A 312 -3.11 -11.20 51.59
CA HIS A 312 -2.80 -9.80 51.36
C HIS A 312 -2.15 -9.55 49.98
N PRO A 313 -2.93 -9.61 48.89
CA PRO A 313 -2.39 -9.45 47.54
C PRO A 313 -1.86 -8.04 47.29
N ILE A 314 -0.78 -7.95 46.51
CA ILE A 314 -0.10 -6.70 46.15
C ILE A 314 -0.98 -5.88 45.19
N LEU A 315 -1.17 -4.60 45.48
CA LEU A 315 -1.94 -3.71 44.62
C LEU A 315 -1.13 -3.30 43.39
N LEU A 316 -1.65 -3.51 42.18
CA LEU A 316 -1.02 -3.13 40.93
C LEU A 316 -1.90 -2.19 40.10
N ASN A 317 -1.26 -1.21 39.45
CA ASN A 317 -1.92 -0.32 38.50
C ASN A 317 -1.90 -0.92 37.08
N ALA A 318 -3.06 -0.95 36.42
CA ALA A 318 -3.20 -1.44 35.05
C ALA A 318 -2.38 -0.67 33.99
N LYS A 319 -1.92 0.55 34.29
CA LYS A 319 -1.14 1.35 33.31
C LYS A 319 0.33 0.93 33.18
N ASN A 320 0.86 0.15 34.13
CA ASN A 320 2.29 -0.14 34.19
C ASN A 320 2.70 -1.34 33.32
N ARG A 321 3.87 -1.24 32.68
CA ARG A 321 4.41 -2.28 31.80
C ARG A 321 4.67 -3.59 32.55
N LEU A 322 5.13 -3.52 33.80
CA LEU A 322 5.33 -4.71 34.63
C LEU A 322 4.01 -5.48 34.81
N THR A 323 2.93 -4.78 35.11
CA THR A 323 1.60 -5.38 35.27
C THR A 323 1.11 -6.04 33.97
N GLU A 324 1.40 -5.45 32.81
CA GLU A 324 1.13 -6.11 31.51
C GLU A 324 1.89 -7.43 31.36
N LEU A 325 3.19 -7.45 31.72
CA LEU A 325 4.02 -8.64 31.61
C LEU A 325 3.55 -9.75 32.56
N ILE A 326 3.21 -9.41 33.80
CA ILE A 326 2.66 -10.36 34.79
C ILE A 326 1.36 -10.98 34.28
N VAL A 327 0.46 -10.17 33.70
CA VAL A 327 -0.79 -10.67 33.12
C VAL A 327 -0.52 -11.59 31.92
N LYS A 328 0.42 -11.23 31.04
CA LYS A 328 0.77 -12.06 29.88
C LYS A 328 1.33 -13.41 30.30
N GLU A 329 2.24 -13.41 31.26
CA GLU A 329 2.81 -14.65 31.79
C GLU A 329 1.72 -15.51 32.45
N SER A 330 0.88 -14.92 33.29
CA SER A 330 -0.25 -15.63 33.93
C SER A 330 -1.23 -16.18 32.91
N HIS A 331 -1.50 -15.44 31.83
CA HIS A 331 -2.35 -15.87 30.72
C HIS A 331 -1.77 -17.06 29.96
N SER A 332 -0.45 -17.08 29.74
CA SER A 332 0.25 -18.23 29.16
C SER A 332 0.26 -19.44 30.09
N ARG A 333 0.43 -19.24 31.41
CA ARG A 333 0.40 -20.32 32.42
C ARG A 333 -0.94 -21.04 32.48
N VAL A 334 -2.05 -20.32 32.30
CA VAL A 334 -3.40 -20.92 32.24
C VAL A 334 -3.77 -21.43 30.84
N PHE A 335 -2.78 -21.63 29.95
CA PHE A 335 -2.99 -22.11 28.59
C PHE A 335 -4.05 -21.33 27.80
N HIS A 336 -4.03 -20.00 27.92
CA HIS A 336 -4.96 -19.12 27.21
C HIS A 336 -6.44 -19.36 27.53
N ASN A 337 -6.77 -19.89 28.72
CA ASN A 337 -8.12 -20.19 29.21
C ASN A 337 -8.98 -18.94 29.56
N GLY A 338 -8.91 -17.92 28.72
CA GLY A 338 -9.72 -16.71 28.77
C GLY A 338 -9.49 -15.81 29.99
N VAL A 339 -10.39 -14.84 30.16
CA VAL A 339 -10.29 -13.79 31.19
C VAL A 339 -10.44 -14.36 32.60
N LYS A 340 -11.38 -15.29 32.80
CA LYS A 340 -11.68 -15.87 34.12
C LYS A 340 -10.52 -16.70 34.65
N GLY A 341 -9.94 -17.57 33.81
CA GLY A 341 -8.76 -18.37 34.19
C GLY A 341 -7.58 -17.48 34.55
N THR A 342 -7.28 -16.49 33.70
CA THR A 342 -6.16 -15.56 33.91
C THR A 342 -6.32 -14.75 35.22
N LEU A 343 -7.53 -14.24 35.52
CA LEU A 343 -7.78 -13.53 36.78
C LEU A 343 -7.66 -14.43 38.01
N THR A 344 -8.06 -15.71 37.89
CA THR A 344 -7.97 -16.68 38.98
C THR A 344 -6.52 -16.99 39.31
N GLN A 345 -5.64 -17.04 38.31
CA GLN A 345 -4.20 -17.22 38.51
C GLN A 345 -3.52 -15.98 39.11
N LEU A 346 -4.02 -14.78 38.84
CA LEU A 346 -3.44 -13.52 39.32
C LEU A 346 -3.81 -13.21 40.79
N ARG A 347 -5.07 -13.45 41.17
CA ARG A 347 -5.62 -13.06 42.47
C ARG A 347 -4.89 -13.59 43.71
N PRO A 348 -4.23 -14.77 43.69
CA PRO A 348 -3.47 -15.26 44.83
C PRO A 348 -2.25 -14.42 45.22
N ARG A 349 -1.73 -13.57 44.33
CA ARG A 349 -0.59 -12.68 44.64
C ARG A 349 -0.87 -11.21 44.33
N PHE A 350 -1.75 -10.92 43.36
CA PHE A 350 -1.93 -9.58 42.81
C PHE A 350 -3.39 -9.14 42.75
N TRP A 351 -3.62 -7.88 43.13
CA TRP A 351 -4.88 -7.19 42.94
C TRP A 351 -4.70 -6.03 41.95
N ILE A 352 -5.22 -6.19 40.74
CA ILE A 352 -5.08 -5.19 39.67
C ILE A 352 -6.32 -4.29 39.65
N ILE A 353 -6.13 -2.97 39.72
CA ILE A 353 -7.20 -1.97 39.59
C ILE A 353 -7.84 -2.10 38.20
N CYS A 354 -9.17 -2.22 38.15
CA CYS A 354 -9.92 -2.53 36.91
C CYS A 354 -9.43 -3.80 36.19
N GLY A 355 -8.90 -4.77 36.93
CA GLY A 355 -8.19 -5.94 36.40
C GLY A 355 -8.95 -6.72 35.32
N ARG A 356 -10.28 -6.90 35.45
CA ARG A 356 -11.07 -7.61 34.44
C ARG A 356 -11.05 -6.92 33.08
N GLN A 357 -11.21 -5.59 33.05
CA GLN A 357 -11.18 -4.82 31.80
C GLN A 357 -9.78 -4.85 31.19
N PHE A 358 -8.75 -4.71 32.04
CA PHE A 358 -7.36 -4.75 31.62
C PHE A 358 -6.96 -6.11 31.03
N VAL A 359 -7.26 -7.22 31.73
CA VAL A 359 -6.99 -8.58 31.24
C VAL A 359 -7.73 -8.85 29.94
N ARG A 360 -9.02 -8.48 29.83
CA ARG A 360 -9.78 -8.63 28.58
C ARG A 360 -9.12 -7.88 27.41
N LYS A 361 -8.65 -6.65 27.64
CA LYS A 361 -7.93 -5.86 26.63
C LYS A 361 -6.64 -6.53 26.17
N LEU A 362 -5.90 -7.17 27.08
CA LEU A 362 -4.67 -7.89 26.76
C LEU A 362 -4.93 -9.19 26.00
N ILE A 363 -5.94 -9.97 26.41
CA ILE A 363 -6.31 -11.22 25.74
C ILE A 363 -6.79 -10.97 24.31
N HIS A 364 -7.58 -9.90 24.06
CA HIS A 364 -7.96 -9.53 22.69
C HIS A 364 -6.79 -9.18 21.77
N ARG A 365 -5.61 -8.85 22.33
CA ARG A 365 -4.38 -8.60 21.58
C ARG A 365 -3.48 -9.85 21.47
N CYS A 366 -3.84 -10.95 22.13
CA CYS A 366 -3.08 -12.19 22.09
C CYS A 366 -3.25 -12.87 20.73
N MET A 367 -2.14 -13.10 20.03
CA MET A 367 -2.15 -13.76 18.72
C MET A 367 -2.59 -15.23 18.80
N VAL A 368 -2.24 -15.92 19.90
CA VAL A 368 -2.65 -17.31 20.13
C VAL A 368 -4.17 -17.38 20.27
N CYS A 369 -4.77 -16.59 21.18
CA CYS A 369 -6.22 -16.52 21.30
C CYS A 369 -6.90 -16.11 19.99
N LYS A 370 -6.37 -15.10 19.27
CA LYS A 370 -6.92 -14.71 17.96
C LYS A 370 -6.91 -15.84 16.95
N LYS A 371 -5.87 -16.67 16.92
CA LYS A 371 -5.77 -17.81 16.01
C LYS A 371 -6.81 -18.88 16.34
N HIS A 372 -7.03 -19.16 17.63
CA HIS A 372 -7.99 -20.18 18.09
C HIS A 372 -9.45 -19.70 18.06
N GLU A 373 -9.72 -18.43 18.36
CA GLU A 373 -11.07 -17.85 18.40
C GLU A 373 -11.55 -17.32 17.04
N CYS A 374 -10.70 -17.37 16.00
CA CYS A 374 -11.07 -16.90 14.67
C CYS A 374 -12.22 -17.77 14.13
N LYS A 375 -13.40 -17.15 13.98
CA LYS A 375 -14.53 -17.80 13.32
C LYS A 375 -14.38 -17.68 11.81
N GLN A 376 -14.90 -18.65 11.08
CA GLN A 376 -15.07 -18.56 9.63
C GLN A 376 -15.81 -17.25 9.26
N TYR A 377 -15.42 -16.65 8.14
CA TYR A 377 -16.14 -15.50 7.60
C TYR A 377 -17.58 -15.94 7.33
N SER A 378 -18.53 -15.38 8.07
CA SER A 378 -19.95 -15.61 7.79
C SER A 378 -20.30 -14.81 6.55
N LEU A 379 -20.77 -15.50 5.51
CA LEU A 379 -21.31 -14.83 4.34
C LEU A 379 -22.46 -13.93 4.81
N PRO A 380 -22.48 -12.64 4.41
CA PRO A 380 -23.61 -11.78 4.71
C PRO A 380 -24.88 -12.38 4.11
N ALA A 381 -26.03 -12.07 4.72
CA ALA A 381 -27.32 -12.41 4.14
C ALA A 381 -27.38 -11.91 2.69
N SER A 382 -27.89 -12.75 1.78
CA SER A 382 -27.94 -12.42 0.35
C SER A 382 -28.70 -11.09 0.14
N PRO A 383 -28.08 -10.09 -0.51
CA PRO A 383 -28.73 -8.81 -0.73
C PRO A 383 -29.93 -8.95 -1.66
N ALA A 384 -30.89 -8.03 -1.54
CA ALA A 384 -32.02 -7.95 -2.47
C ALA A 384 -31.54 -7.80 -3.92
N LEU A 385 -32.25 -8.42 -4.87
CA LEU A 385 -31.90 -8.36 -6.28
C LEU A 385 -32.00 -6.91 -6.81
N PRO A 386 -31.02 -6.42 -7.58
CA PRO A 386 -31.06 -5.07 -8.12
C PRO A 386 -32.24 -4.83 -9.09
N GLU A 387 -32.72 -3.60 -9.16
CA GLU A 387 -33.84 -3.19 -10.02
C GLU A 387 -33.70 -3.58 -11.49
N PHE A 388 -32.49 -3.52 -12.05
CA PHE A 388 -32.23 -3.89 -13.45
C PHE A 388 -32.37 -5.40 -13.73
N ARG A 389 -32.54 -6.23 -12.69
CA ARG A 389 -32.88 -7.65 -12.80
C ARG A 389 -34.37 -7.93 -12.59
N THR A 390 -35.13 -6.98 -12.05
CA THR A 390 -36.53 -7.17 -11.65
C THR A 390 -37.50 -6.36 -12.52
N GLN A 391 -37.08 -5.21 -13.03
CA GLN A 391 -37.88 -4.37 -13.93
C GLN A 391 -37.88 -4.92 -15.36
N ARG A 392 -39.06 -4.89 -16.02
CA ARG A 392 -39.18 -5.23 -17.44
C ARG A 392 -38.46 -4.16 -18.29
N GLN A 393 -37.54 -4.61 -19.14
CA GLN A 393 -36.86 -3.78 -20.14
C GLN A 393 -36.77 -4.54 -21.47
N ALA A 394 -36.40 -3.84 -22.54
CA ALA A 394 -36.13 -4.49 -23.82
C ALA A 394 -35.01 -5.53 -23.70
N PRO A 395 -35.04 -6.63 -24.48
CA PRO A 395 -33.95 -7.59 -24.53
C PRO A 395 -32.59 -6.91 -24.75
N PHE A 396 -31.58 -7.36 -24.02
CA PHE A 396 -30.22 -6.79 -23.99
C PHE A 396 -30.08 -5.32 -23.53
N ALA A 397 -31.15 -4.67 -23.05
CA ALA A 397 -31.05 -3.30 -22.50
C ALA A 397 -30.11 -3.23 -21.28
N SER A 398 -30.16 -4.24 -20.42
CA SER A 398 -29.20 -4.51 -19.35
C SER A 398 -28.52 -5.85 -19.63
N THR A 399 -27.20 -5.81 -19.87
CA THR A 399 -26.43 -6.98 -20.33
C THR A 399 -25.21 -7.20 -19.44
N GLY A 400 -25.05 -8.43 -18.96
CA GLY A 400 -23.81 -8.89 -18.33
C GLY A 400 -22.83 -9.38 -19.38
N VAL A 401 -21.54 -9.08 -19.24
CA VAL A 401 -20.47 -9.55 -20.12
C VAL A 401 -19.41 -10.28 -19.31
N ASP A 402 -18.92 -11.39 -19.86
CA ASP A 402 -17.86 -12.20 -19.25
C ASP A 402 -17.01 -12.89 -20.33
N PHE A 403 -15.82 -13.35 -19.98
CA PHE A 403 -15.00 -14.21 -20.84
C PHE A 403 -15.04 -15.66 -20.35
N ALA A 404 -15.39 -16.60 -21.21
CA ALA A 404 -15.17 -18.02 -21.01
C ALA A 404 -13.92 -18.48 -21.75
N GLY A 405 -13.02 -19.16 -21.05
CA GLY A 405 -11.83 -19.75 -21.66
C GLY A 405 -10.67 -19.96 -20.69
N PRO A 406 -9.48 -20.33 -21.20
CA PRO A 406 -9.18 -20.55 -22.62
C PRO A 406 -9.71 -21.90 -23.13
N LEU A 407 -10.26 -21.91 -24.34
CA LEU A 407 -10.48 -23.12 -25.13
C LEU A 407 -9.25 -23.36 -26.01
N TYR A 408 -8.91 -24.62 -26.25
CA TYR A 408 -7.76 -24.99 -27.07
C TYR A 408 -8.25 -25.55 -28.40
N VAL A 409 -7.91 -24.87 -29.50
CA VAL A 409 -8.32 -25.26 -30.86
C VAL A 409 -7.11 -25.53 -31.72
N LYS A 410 -7.20 -26.57 -32.56
CA LYS A 410 -6.20 -26.88 -33.58
C LYS A 410 -6.62 -26.21 -34.88
N GLU A 411 -5.73 -25.40 -35.46
CA GLU A 411 -5.98 -24.66 -36.70
C GLU A 411 -6.16 -25.58 -37.93
N SER A 412 -5.61 -26.79 -37.88
CA SER A 412 -5.80 -27.83 -38.90
C SER A 412 -5.62 -29.23 -38.32
N LYS A 413 -6.23 -30.25 -38.95
CA LYS A 413 -6.08 -31.68 -38.56
C LYS A 413 -4.62 -32.15 -38.52
N LYS A 414 -3.71 -31.47 -39.25
CA LYS A 414 -2.27 -31.78 -39.31
C LYS A 414 -1.40 -30.94 -38.36
N SER A 415 -1.94 -29.91 -37.71
CA SER A 415 -1.14 -29.07 -36.80
C SER A 415 -0.99 -29.73 -35.43
N LYS A 416 0.27 -29.79 -34.95
CA LYS A 416 0.58 -30.23 -33.58
C LYS A 416 0.41 -29.10 -32.55
N THR A 417 0.33 -27.85 -32.98
CA THR A 417 0.18 -26.69 -32.09
C THR A 417 -1.30 -26.42 -31.79
N GLN A 418 -1.60 -26.18 -30.51
CA GLN A 418 -2.93 -25.79 -30.04
C GLN A 418 -2.95 -24.28 -29.76
N THR A 419 -3.90 -23.57 -30.34
CA THR A 419 -4.08 -22.13 -30.14
C THR A 419 -5.15 -21.89 -29.08
N LYS A 420 -4.89 -20.97 -28.15
CA LYS A 420 -5.87 -20.57 -27.14
C LYS A 420 -6.85 -19.58 -27.77
N ILE A 421 -8.14 -19.80 -27.52
CA ILE A 421 -9.22 -18.90 -27.90
C ILE A 421 -10.15 -18.69 -26.72
N TRP A 422 -10.91 -17.60 -26.75
CA TRP A 422 -11.87 -17.21 -25.72
C TRP A 422 -13.25 -17.00 -26.32
N ILE A 423 -14.27 -17.10 -25.49
CA ILE A 423 -15.65 -16.77 -25.85
C ILE A 423 -16.07 -15.58 -25.01
N THR A 424 -16.44 -14.49 -25.65
CA THR A 424 -17.15 -13.39 -25.00
C THR A 424 -18.62 -13.79 -24.84
N LEU A 425 -19.08 -13.80 -23.59
CA LEU A 425 -20.42 -14.15 -23.17
C LEU A 425 -21.21 -12.88 -22.90
N TYR A 426 -22.22 -12.57 -23.71
CA TYR A 426 -23.21 -11.54 -23.40
C TYR A 426 -24.48 -12.17 -22.89
N THR A 427 -24.88 -11.81 -21.67
CA THR A 427 -26.04 -12.37 -20.97
C THR A 427 -27.07 -11.28 -20.71
N CYS A 428 -28.29 -11.43 -21.23
CA CYS A 428 -29.34 -10.47 -20.94
C CYS A 428 -29.85 -10.65 -19.51
N THR A 429 -29.87 -9.59 -18.69
CA THR A 429 -30.35 -9.70 -17.30
C THR A 429 -31.86 -9.90 -17.22
N VAL A 430 -32.60 -9.47 -18.25
CA VAL A 430 -34.07 -9.53 -18.32
C VAL A 430 -34.55 -10.89 -18.81
N THR A 431 -34.09 -11.32 -20.00
CA THR A 431 -34.58 -12.54 -20.65
C THR A 431 -33.71 -13.76 -20.39
N ARG A 432 -32.51 -13.58 -19.80
CA ARG A 432 -31.46 -14.61 -19.70
C ARG A 432 -30.97 -15.16 -21.04
N ALA A 433 -31.30 -14.48 -22.15
CA ALA A 433 -30.77 -14.83 -23.47
C ALA A 433 -29.25 -14.67 -23.49
N LEU A 434 -28.58 -15.61 -24.14
CA LEU A 434 -27.14 -15.63 -24.32
C LEU A 434 -26.79 -15.23 -25.76
N HIS A 435 -25.75 -14.42 -25.91
CA HIS A 435 -25.09 -14.15 -27.18
C HIS A 435 -23.60 -14.43 -27.00
N LEU A 436 -23.10 -15.38 -27.78
CA LEU A 436 -21.73 -15.86 -27.69
C LEU A 436 -20.95 -15.38 -28.89
N GLU A 437 -19.73 -14.93 -28.64
CA GLU A 437 -18.85 -14.49 -29.71
C GLU A 437 -17.42 -14.98 -29.47
N LEU A 438 -16.78 -15.46 -30.52
CA LEU A 438 -15.42 -16.00 -30.46
C LEU A 438 -14.40 -14.86 -30.54
N VAL A 439 -13.38 -14.88 -29.68
CA VAL A 439 -12.28 -13.92 -29.68
C VAL A 439 -10.95 -14.66 -29.52
N LEU A 440 -9.92 -14.23 -30.26
CA LEU A 440 -8.62 -14.89 -30.27
C LEU A 440 -7.77 -14.56 -29.03
N ASP A 441 -8.07 -13.46 -28.35
CA ASP A 441 -7.32 -12.92 -27.22
C ASP A 441 -8.22 -12.06 -26.32
N MET A 442 -7.81 -11.88 -25.05
CA MET A 442 -8.54 -11.04 -24.09
C MET A 442 -8.10 -9.58 -24.12
N THR A 443 -7.60 -9.08 -25.26
CA THR A 443 -7.13 -7.69 -25.38
C THR A 443 -8.31 -6.72 -25.50
N SER A 444 -8.05 -5.44 -25.23
CA SER A 444 -9.09 -4.40 -25.24
C SER A 444 -9.61 -4.12 -26.64
N GLU A 445 -8.78 -4.30 -27.67
CA GLU A 445 -9.11 -4.05 -29.08
C GLU A 445 -10.01 -5.14 -29.63
N SER A 446 -9.64 -6.40 -29.41
CA SER A 446 -10.45 -7.54 -29.81
C SER A 446 -11.81 -7.54 -29.12
N PHE A 447 -11.86 -7.14 -27.84
CA PHE A 447 -13.13 -6.94 -27.14
C PHE A 447 -13.96 -5.78 -27.71
N LEU A 448 -13.35 -4.65 -28.09
CA LEU A 448 -14.06 -3.53 -28.70
C LEU A 448 -14.73 -3.94 -30.02
N LEU A 449 -14.01 -4.67 -30.87
CA LEU A 449 -14.54 -5.19 -32.13
C LEU A 449 -15.68 -6.18 -31.90
N CYS A 450 -15.53 -7.07 -30.92
CA CYS A 450 -16.59 -7.97 -30.47
C CYS A 450 -17.82 -7.20 -29.97
N PHE A 451 -17.62 -6.20 -29.11
CA PHE A 451 -18.70 -5.38 -28.60
C PHE A 451 -19.46 -4.60 -29.69
N GLN A 452 -18.76 -4.13 -30.71
CA GLN A 452 -19.40 -3.50 -31.87
C GLN A 452 -20.29 -4.47 -32.63
N ARG A 453 -19.82 -5.69 -32.91
CA ARG A 453 -20.61 -6.71 -33.60
C ARG A 453 -21.84 -7.10 -32.78
N PHE A 454 -21.70 -7.21 -31.46
CA PHE A 454 -22.83 -7.35 -30.55
C PHE A 454 -23.84 -6.20 -30.68
N CYS A 455 -23.38 -4.94 -30.63
CA CYS A 455 -24.25 -3.76 -30.73
C CYS A 455 -24.98 -3.66 -32.06
N VAL A 456 -24.32 -4.01 -33.17
CA VAL A 456 -24.95 -4.01 -34.50
C VAL A 456 -26.09 -5.02 -34.57
N ARG A 457 -25.94 -6.19 -33.93
CA ARG A 457 -26.96 -7.25 -33.94
C ARG A 457 -28.07 -7.07 -32.90
N ARG A 458 -27.75 -6.55 -31.71
CA ARG A 458 -28.67 -6.52 -30.55
C ARG A 458 -29.09 -5.12 -30.14
N GLY A 459 -28.50 -4.08 -30.73
CA GLY A 459 -28.65 -2.70 -30.32
C GLY A 459 -27.69 -2.32 -29.18
N LEU A 460 -27.51 -1.02 -28.97
CA LEU A 460 -26.66 -0.51 -27.91
C LEU A 460 -27.30 -0.76 -26.53
N PRO A 461 -26.65 -1.49 -25.61
CA PRO A 461 -27.19 -1.70 -24.27
C PRO A 461 -27.19 -0.37 -23.49
N LYS A 462 -28.27 -0.12 -22.73
CA LYS A 462 -28.34 1.01 -21.79
C LYS A 462 -27.37 0.83 -20.62
N ARG A 463 -27.16 -0.43 -20.20
CA ARG A 463 -26.26 -0.79 -19.11
C ARG A 463 -25.52 -2.07 -19.45
N MET A 464 -24.20 -2.04 -19.26
CA MET A 464 -23.35 -3.21 -19.32
C MET A 464 -22.73 -3.49 -17.96
N ILE A 465 -22.67 -4.76 -17.56
CA ILE A 465 -22.15 -5.22 -16.27
C ILE A 465 -21.06 -6.23 -16.55
N SER A 466 -19.88 -6.04 -15.99
CA SER A 466 -18.76 -6.97 -16.11
C SER A 466 -18.13 -7.22 -14.75
N ASP A 467 -17.16 -8.14 -14.69
CA ASP A 467 -16.19 -8.16 -13.61
C ASP A 467 -15.17 -7.00 -13.74
N ASN A 468 -14.17 -6.99 -12.85
CA ASN A 468 -13.11 -5.99 -12.86
C ASN A 468 -11.89 -6.41 -13.69
N ALA A 469 -12.05 -7.28 -14.70
CA ALA A 469 -10.96 -7.63 -15.60
C ALA A 469 -10.38 -6.37 -16.27
N LYS A 470 -9.05 -6.31 -16.39
CA LYS A 470 -8.32 -5.14 -16.91
C LYS A 470 -8.83 -4.71 -18.30
N THR A 471 -9.23 -5.67 -19.13
CA THR A 471 -9.80 -5.47 -20.46
C THR A 471 -11.08 -4.63 -20.39
N PHE A 472 -12.06 -5.04 -19.58
CA PHE A 472 -13.33 -4.32 -19.46
C PHE A 472 -13.17 -2.94 -18.81
N VAL A 473 -12.28 -2.81 -17.81
CA VAL A 473 -12.00 -1.51 -17.18
C VAL A 473 -11.40 -0.52 -18.21
N THR A 474 -10.47 -1.00 -19.03
CA THR A 474 -9.83 -0.18 -20.08
C THR A 474 -10.84 0.26 -21.13
N VAL A 475 -11.68 -0.66 -21.60
CA VAL A 475 -12.74 -0.40 -22.58
C VAL A 475 -13.79 0.55 -22.02
N SER A 476 -14.20 0.37 -20.76
CA SER A 476 -15.14 1.25 -20.07
C SER A 476 -14.63 2.70 -20.03
N ARG A 477 -13.33 2.90 -19.76
CA ARG A 477 -12.71 4.24 -19.81
C ARG A 477 -12.75 4.83 -21.22
N ARG A 478 -12.39 4.04 -22.24
CA ARG A 478 -12.43 4.47 -23.65
C ARG A 478 -13.84 4.84 -24.09
N LEU A 479 -14.83 3.99 -23.80
CA LEU A 479 -16.24 4.25 -24.14
C LEU A 479 -16.78 5.48 -23.42
N LYS A 480 -16.51 5.65 -22.13
CA LYS A 480 -16.91 6.87 -21.39
C LYS A 480 -16.31 8.14 -21.99
N ALA A 481 -15.03 8.10 -22.37
CA ALA A 481 -14.41 9.23 -23.04
C ALA A 481 -15.11 9.55 -24.38
N LEU A 482 -15.40 8.53 -25.19
CA LEU A 482 -16.13 8.67 -26.46
C LEU A 482 -17.53 9.26 -26.27
N PHE A 483 -18.29 8.80 -25.28
CA PHE A 483 -19.64 9.32 -25.01
C PHE A 483 -19.65 10.74 -24.40
N GLN A 484 -18.54 11.19 -23.78
CA GLN A 484 -18.41 12.54 -23.23
C GLN A 484 -17.91 13.58 -24.25
N LEU A 485 -17.31 13.16 -25.37
CA LEU A 485 -16.83 14.07 -26.42
C LEU A 485 -17.95 14.92 -27.03
N PRO A 486 -19.13 14.38 -27.39
CA PRO A 486 -20.23 15.18 -27.95
C PRO A 486 -20.76 16.23 -26.97
N GLU A 487 -20.89 15.90 -25.68
CA GLU A 487 -21.31 16.86 -24.65
C GLU A 487 -20.34 18.04 -24.57
N LYS A 488 -19.03 17.76 -24.53
CA LYS A 488 -18.00 18.81 -24.52
C LYS A 488 -17.95 19.62 -25.80
N LEU A 489 -18.24 19.01 -26.96
CA LEU A 489 -18.31 19.71 -28.25
C LEU A 489 -19.54 20.62 -28.33
N ILE A 490 -20.69 20.16 -27.83
CA ILE A 490 -21.91 20.96 -27.72
C ILE A 490 -21.68 22.13 -26.75
N ASP A 491 -21.08 21.89 -25.59
CA ASP A 491 -20.76 22.94 -24.63
C ASP A 491 -19.75 23.94 -25.19
N LYS A 492 -18.73 23.48 -25.94
CA LYS A 492 -17.79 24.37 -26.64
C LYS A 492 -18.47 25.18 -27.74
N PHE A 493 -19.35 24.57 -28.52
CA PHE A 493 -20.13 25.24 -29.55
C PHE A 493 -20.99 26.35 -28.94
N TRP A 494 -21.76 26.06 -27.88
CA TRP A 494 -22.60 27.06 -27.23
C TRP A 494 -21.80 28.16 -26.53
N ASN A 495 -20.65 27.81 -25.93
CA ASN A 495 -19.75 28.81 -25.38
C ASN A 495 -19.20 29.75 -26.46
N ARG A 496 -18.70 29.22 -27.59
CA ARG A 496 -18.23 30.04 -28.71
C ARG A 496 -19.37 30.85 -29.32
N TRP A 497 -20.52 30.25 -29.58
CA TRP A 497 -21.70 30.96 -30.07
C TRP A 497 -22.13 32.10 -29.13
N SER A 498 -22.13 31.90 -27.81
CA SER A 498 -22.49 32.96 -26.85
C SER A 498 -21.45 34.07 -26.71
N LYS A 499 -20.16 33.76 -26.93
CA LYS A 499 -19.06 34.70 -26.74
C LYS A 499 -18.62 35.38 -28.03
N GLU A 500 -18.80 34.72 -29.16
CA GLU A 500 -18.35 35.20 -30.47
C GLU A 500 -19.59 35.73 -31.22
N TYR A 501 -20.55 34.86 -31.55
CA TYR A 501 -21.72 35.23 -32.35
C TYR A 501 -22.69 36.22 -31.67
N LEU A 502 -23.02 36.03 -30.38
CA LEU A 502 -23.84 37.02 -29.65
C LEU A 502 -23.11 38.36 -29.41
N LEU A 503 -21.77 38.36 -29.40
CA LEU A 503 -21.00 39.61 -29.38
C LEU A 503 -20.97 40.26 -30.77
N GLU A 504 -20.88 39.49 -31.85
CA GLU A 504 -20.97 40.01 -33.23
C GLU A 504 -22.34 40.64 -33.53
N LEU A 505 -23.44 40.08 -33.01
CA LEU A 505 -24.76 40.73 -33.01
C LEU A 505 -24.78 42.08 -32.26
N ARG A 506 -23.77 42.34 -31.41
CA ARG A 506 -23.56 43.60 -30.69
C ARG A 506 -22.58 44.54 -31.40
N GLU A 507 -21.84 44.09 -32.41
CA GLU A 507 -20.71 44.80 -33.02
C GLU A 507 -21.00 45.80 -34.17
N PRO A 508 -22.24 46.22 -34.55
CA PRO A 508 -22.40 47.42 -35.39
C PRO A 508 -22.10 48.76 -34.68
N LEU A 509 -21.37 48.79 -33.56
CA LEU A 509 -21.11 49.99 -32.74
C LEU A 509 -19.64 50.14 -32.33
N ARG A 510 -18.71 49.69 -33.18
CA ARG A 510 -17.26 49.94 -33.01
C ARG A 510 -16.70 50.71 -34.20
N ASN A 511 -17.27 51.87 -34.48
CA ASN A 511 -16.50 52.99 -35.02
C ASN A 511 -17.23 54.28 -34.66
N THR A 512 -16.47 55.24 -34.12
CA THR A 512 -16.88 56.59 -33.67
C THR A 512 -17.16 56.72 -32.16
N SER A 513 -16.05 56.92 -31.44
CA SER A 513 -15.86 57.80 -30.27
C SER A 513 -17.06 58.15 -29.36
N GLN A 514 -16.89 57.80 -28.07
CA GLN A 514 -17.50 58.42 -26.89
C GLN A 514 -19.04 58.45 -26.85
N ASN A 515 -19.66 57.35 -26.39
CA ASN A 515 -20.81 57.38 -25.48
C ASN A 515 -21.12 55.96 -24.96
N LEU A 516 -20.54 55.63 -23.80
CA LEU A 516 -21.01 54.54 -22.96
C LEU A 516 -22.32 54.98 -22.32
N LEU A 517 -23.48 54.61 -22.88
CA LEU A 517 -24.81 54.45 -22.25
C LEU A 517 -25.96 54.69 -23.25
N SER A 518 -26.24 53.73 -24.13
CA SER A 518 -27.60 53.44 -24.65
C SER A 518 -27.52 52.59 -25.92
N GLN A 519 -27.71 51.27 -25.78
CA GLN A 519 -28.44 50.57 -26.84
C GLN A 519 -29.89 51.04 -26.65
N GLU A 520 -30.37 51.96 -27.49
CA GLU A 520 -31.77 52.39 -27.45
C GLU A 520 -32.63 51.24 -27.99
N ILE A 521 -32.89 50.26 -27.11
CA ILE A 521 -33.94 49.26 -27.34
C ILE A 521 -35.26 50.04 -27.40
N SER A 522 -35.95 49.97 -28.53
CA SER A 522 -37.17 50.73 -28.75
C SER A 522 -38.38 50.03 -28.10
N ILE A 523 -39.37 50.83 -27.70
CA ILE A 523 -40.67 50.27 -27.30
C ILE A 523 -41.22 49.53 -28.52
N GLU A 524 -41.71 48.31 -28.30
CA GLU A 524 -42.20 47.33 -29.28
C GLU A 524 -41.17 46.40 -29.96
N GLU A 525 -39.86 46.51 -29.67
CA GLU A 525 -38.83 45.65 -30.27
C GLU A 525 -38.86 44.19 -29.75
N MET A 526 -38.58 43.20 -30.61
CA MET A 526 -38.52 41.79 -30.26
C MET A 526 -37.12 41.38 -29.78
N VAL A 527 -37.04 40.85 -28.57
CA VAL A 527 -35.77 40.52 -27.90
C VAL A 527 -35.76 39.11 -27.31
N LEU A 528 -34.60 38.48 -27.32
CA LEU A 528 -34.33 37.26 -26.55
C LEU A 528 -34.03 37.63 -25.09
N VAL A 529 -34.75 37.01 -24.14
CA VAL A 529 -34.61 37.30 -22.70
C VAL A 529 -33.71 36.26 -22.03
N HIS A 530 -32.51 36.68 -21.62
CA HIS A 530 -31.55 35.82 -20.89
C HIS A 530 -32.08 35.40 -19.52
N GLN A 531 -32.00 34.11 -19.20
CA GLN A 531 -32.30 33.56 -17.87
C GLN A 531 -31.14 32.70 -17.36
N ASP A 532 -30.57 33.11 -16.21
CA ASP A 532 -29.33 32.52 -15.65
C ASP A 532 -29.48 31.03 -15.28
N ASN A 533 -30.71 30.55 -15.02
CA ASN A 533 -31.00 29.18 -14.56
C ASN A 533 -31.73 28.31 -15.59
N GLN A 534 -31.82 28.71 -16.86
CA GLN A 534 -32.43 27.91 -17.93
C GLN A 534 -31.43 27.60 -19.05
N ARG A 535 -31.59 26.43 -19.67
CA ARG A 535 -30.77 26.05 -20.83
C ARG A 535 -30.97 27.10 -21.94
N GLN A 536 -29.89 27.51 -22.59
CA GLN A 536 -29.91 28.65 -23.53
C GLN A 536 -30.93 28.50 -24.68
N GLY A 537 -31.14 27.28 -25.18
CA GLY A 537 -32.18 26.98 -26.19
C GLY A 537 -33.64 27.01 -25.67
N SER A 538 -33.86 27.35 -24.41
CA SER A 538 -35.18 27.51 -23.78
C SER A 538 -35.46 28.94 -23.33
N TRP A 539 -34.57 29.89 -23.67
CA TRP A 539 -34.81 31.31 -23.42
C TRP A 539 -36.04 31.79 -24.18
N LYS A 540 -36.82 32.62 -23.51
CA LYS A 540 -38.10 33.08 -24.04
C LYS A 540 -37.90 34.30 -24.92
N LEU A 541 -38.65 34.32 -26.01
CA LEU A 541 -38.87 35.50 -26.82
C LEU A 541 -39.74 36.48 -26.04
N GLY A 542 -39.47 37.78 -26.14
CA GLY A 542 -40.34 38.78 -25.54
C GLY A 542 -40.36 40.10 -26.31
N LYS A 543 -41.51 40.78 -26.25
CA LYS A 543 -41.70 42.13 -26.81
C LYS A 543 -41.47 43.19 -25.73
N VAL A 544 -40.70 44.21 -26.03
CA VAL A 544 -40.40 45.32 -25.12
C VAL A 544 -41.61 46.23 -24.99
N GLU A 545 -42.22 46.30 -23.80
CA GLU A 545 -43.44 47.08 -23.56
C GLU A 545 -43.13 48.46 -22.98
N LYS A 546 -42.17 48.57 -22.05
CA LYS A 546 -41.85 49.84 -21.38
C LYS A 546 -40.43 49.89 -20.84
N LEU A 547 -39.78 51.04 -20.97
CA LEU A 547 -38.49 51.36 -20.35
C LEU A 547 -38.72 52.09 -19.02
N ILE A 548 -38.13 51.58 -17.94
CA ILE A 548 -38.22 52.15 -16.59
C ILE A 548 -36.81 52.57 -16.16
N LYS A 549 -36.61 53.85 -15.85
CA LYS A 549 -35.36 54.33 -15.26
C LYS A 549 -35.35 53.97 -13.77
N ALA A 550 -34.34 53.21 -13.34
CA ALA A 550 -34.09 52.95 -11.92
C ALA A 550 -33.07 53.96 -11.36
N ASP A 551 -33.11 54.18 -10.05
CA ASP A 551 -32.39 55.26 -9.34
C ASP A 551 -30.86 55.24 -9.55
N ASP A 552 -30.27 54.09 -9.90
CA ASP A 552 -28.82 53.92 -10.15
C ASP A 552 -28.40 54.04 -11.64
N HIS A 553 -29.06 54.89 -12.42
CA HIS A 553 -28.79 55.08 -13.86
C HIS A 553 -28.94 53.82 -14.74
N LYS A 554 -29.59 52.75 -14.24
CA LYS A 554 -29.83 51.52 -14.99
C LYS A 554 -31.26 51.50 -15.54
N VAL A 555 -31.39 51.35 -16.85
CA VAL A 555 -32.69 51.18 -17.51
C VAL A 555 -33.14 49.71 -17.42
N ILE A 556 -34.33 49.50 -16.88
CA ILE A 556 -34.98 48.18 -16.75
C ILE A 556 -36.14 48.13 -17.74
N VAL A 557 -36.22 47.06 -18.51
CA VAL A 557 -37.24 46.87 -19.54
C VAL A 557 -38.31 45.91 -19.04
N LYS A 558 -39.58 46.27 -19.25
CA LYS A 558 -40.72 45.37 -19.04
C LYS A 558 -41.01 44.61 -20.33
N VAL A 559 -40.95 43.28 -20.29
CA VAL A 559 -41.10 42.41 -21.46
C VAL A 559 -42.31 41.48 -21.30
N ASN A 560 -43.16 41.38 -22.32
CA ASN A 560 -44.22 40.35 -22.39
C ASN A 560 -43.66 39.11 -23.08
N GLY A 561 -43.80 37.95 -22.43
CA GLY A 561 -43.34 36.67 -22.97
C GLY A 561 -44.48 35.93 -23.68
N GLU A 562 -44.16 35.25 -24.79
CA GLU A 562 -45.14 34.40 -25.49
C GLU A 562 -45.40 33.07 -24.75
N GLY A 563 -46.66 32.64 -24.76
CA GLY A 563 -47.15 31.39 -24.17
C GLY A 563 -48.34 31.59 -23.21
N LYS A 564 -49.00 30.50 -22.77
CA LYS A 564 -50.24 30.46 -21.93
C LYS A 564 -50.20 31.23 -20.58
N LYS A 565 -49.15 32.01 -20.30
CA LYS A 565 -48.98 32.93 -19.16
C LYS A 565 -48.66 34.36 -19.64
N ALA A 566 -49.37 34.86 -20.65
CA ALA A 566 -49.13 36.16 -21.30
C ALA A 566 -49.26 37.40 -20.38
N ASN A 567 -49.75 37.26 -19.15
CA ASN A 567 -50.00 38.40 -18.24
C ASN A 567 -48.88 38.69 -17.24
N HIS A 568 -47.76 37.94 -17.23
CA HIS A 568 -46.64 38.22 -16.34
C HIS A 568 -45.54 39.01 -17.05
N ALA A 569 -45.62 40.32 -16.91
CA ALA A 569 -44.60 41.21 -17.41
C ALA A 569 -43.28 41.07 -16.61
N LEU A 570 -42.20 40.72 -17.30
CA LEU A 570 -40.90 40.51 -16.67
C LEU A 570 -40.08 41.80 -16.68
N LYS A 571 -39.58 42.23 -15.52
CA LYS A 571 -38.61 43.32 -15.40
C LYS A 571 -37.19 42.75 -15.58
N ARG A 572 -36.44 43.22 -16.57
CA ARG A 572 -35.07 42.78 -16.85
C ARG A 572 -34.13 43.96 -17.14
N PRO A 573 -32.88 43.93 -16.66
CA PRO A 573 -31.90 44.94 -17.01
C PRO A 573 -31.55 44.86 -18.50
N ILE A 574 -31.25 46.00 -19.12
CA ILE A 574 -30.98 46.10 -20.56
C ILE A 574 -29.86 45.15 -21.04
N ASN A 575 -28.86 44.88 -20.17
CA ASN A 575 -27.73 43.99 -20.45
C ASN A 575 -28.10 42.49 -20.56
N LYS A 576 -29.36 42.12 -20.27
CA LYS A 576 -29.86 40.74 -20.35
C LYS A 576 -30.86 40.53 -21.50
N LEU A 577 -30.92 41.50 -22.42
CA LEU A 577 -31.80 41.48 -23.59
C LEU A 577 -30.94 41.56 -24.84
N TYR A 578 -31.24 40.69 -25.81
CA TYR A 578 -30.52 40.64 -27.08
C TYR A 578 -31.52 40.89 -28.21
N SER A 579 -31.30 41.95 -28.99
CA SER A 579 -32.14 42.23 -30.16
C SER A 579 -31.91 41.16 -31.23
N LEU A 580 -33.00 40.74 -31.86
CA LEU A 580 -32.99 39.78 -32.96
C LEU A 580 -32.88 40.47 -34.33
N GLU A 581 -33.16 41.78 -34.39
CA GLU A 581 -33.17 42.53 -35.62
C GLU A 581 -31.80 43.19 -35.85
N VAL A 582 -31.13 42.80 -36.94
CA VAL A 582 -29.98 43.55 -37.44
C VAL A 582 -30.57 44.81 -38.10
N ARG A 583 -30.42 45.98 -37.45
CA ARG A 583 -30.85 47.25 -38.04
C ARG A 583 -30.06 47.47 -39.34
N SER A 584 -30.73 47.40 -40.49
CA SER A 584 -30.12 47.79 -41.76
C SER A 584 -29.75 49.27 -41.67
N GLN A 585 -28.49 49.62 -41.92
CA GLN A 585 -28.16 51.01 -42.20
C GLN A 585 -29.00 51.45 -43.40
N GLY A 586 -29.70 52.58 -43.25
CA GLY A 586 -30.89 52.91 -44.02
C GLY A 586 -30.75 52.74 -45.53
N GLU A 587 -31.75 52.08 -46.11
CA GLU A 587 -32.16 52.38 -47.48
C GLU A 587 -33.59 52.92 -47.43
N ASP A 588 -33.78 53.98 -48.22
CA ASP A 588 -35.00 54.72 -48.37
C ASP A 588 -36.20 53.83 -48.74
N LYS A 589 -37.36 54.37 -48.34
CA LYS A 589 -38.73 53.90 -48.52
C LYS A 589 -39.01 53.06 -49.77
N SER A 590 -39.86 52.04 -49.54
CA SER A 590 -40.95 51.51 -50.37
C SER A 590 -40.78 50.07 -50.86
N ASN A 591 -41.50 49.12 -50.24
CA ASN A 591 -42.72 48.56 -50.83
C ASN A 591 -43.25 47.40 -49.97
N SER A 592 -44.54 47.48 -49.68
CA SER A 592 -45.38 46.48 -49.04
C SER A 592 -45.62 45.26 -49.94
N VAL A 593 -45.51 44.05 -49.39
CA VAL A 593 -46.29 42.89 -49.87
C VAL A 593 -46.73 42.02 -48.68
N ASN A 594 -48.05 41.87 -48.54
CA ASN A 594 -48.75 40.92 -47.66
C ASN A 594 -48.83 39.55 -48.33
N VAL A 595 -48.59 38.44 -47.59
CA VAL A 595 -49.20 37.12 -47.87
C VAL A 595 -49.42 36.34 -46.55
N PRO A 596 -50.52 35.56 -46.41
CA PRO A 596 -51.15 35.23 -45.12
C PRO A 596 -50.89 33.83 -44.56
N GLU A 597 -51.34 33.67 -43.31
CA GLU A 597 -51.33 32.52 -42.41
C GLU A 597 -51.85 31.20 -43.00
N THR A 598 -51.18 30.09 -42.66
CA THR A 598 -51.82 28.76 -42.54
C THR A 598 -51.11 27.91 -41.47
N GLN A 599 -51.62 28.03 -40.25
CA GLN A 599 -51.09 27.43 -39.02
C GLN A 599 -51.89 26.16 -38.69
N ALA A 600 -51.82 25.13 -39.53
CA ALA A 600 -52.52 23.86 -39.27
C ALA A 600 -51.70 22.60 -39.62
N ASN A 601 -50.64 22.71 -40.42
CA ASN A 601 -49.82 21.56 -40.81
C ASN A 601 -48.56 21.32 -39.94
N ILE A 602 -48.26 22.21 -38.99
CA ILE A 602 -46.97 22.17 -38.26
C ILE A 602 -46.99 21.14 -37.13
N GLU A 603 -48.13 20.91 -36.46
CA GLU A 603 -48.16 20.04 -35.27
C GLU A 603 -48.03 18.55 -35.61
N GLN A 604 -48.54 18.10 -36.78
CA GLN A 604 -48.33 16.72 -37.25
C GLN A 604 -46.90 16.49 -37.79
N LEU A 605 -46.30 17.49 -38.44
CA LEU A 605 -44.91 17.43 -38.92
C LEU A 605 -43.89 17.39 -37.77
N VAL A 606 -44.17 18.03 -36.63
CA VAL A 606 -43.25 18.08 -35.49
C VAL A 606 -43.19 16.74 -34.73
N GLN A 607 -44.28 15.98 -34.64
CA GLN A 607 -44.26 14.67 -34.00
C GLN A 607 -43.55 13.61 -34.87
N ASP A 608 -43.82 13.58 -36.17
CA ASP A 608 -43.11 12.68 -37.10
C ASP A 608 -41.62 13.04 -37.26
N GLN A 609 -41.27 14.33 -37.16
CA GLN A 609 -39.87 14.77 -37.17
C GLN A 609 -39.12 14.39 -35.88
N GLN A 610 -39.76 14.35 -34.71
CA GLN A 610 -39.07 13.99 -33.46
C GLN A 610 -38.69 12.50 -33.40
N GLU A 611 -39.54 11.60 -33.89
CA GLU A 611 -39.24 10.17 -33.91
C GLU A 611 -38.26 9.78 -35.02
N THR A 612 -38.35 10.43 -36.19
CA THR A 612 -37.39 10.26 -37.29
C THR A 612 -36.03 10.87 -36.98
N THR A 613 -35.95 12.00 -36.25
CA THR A 613 -34.67 12.62 -35.85
C THR A 613 -33.92 11.82 -34.80
N LEU A 614 -34.57 11.09 -33.89
CA LEU A 614 -33.87 10.21 -32.93
C LEU A 614 -33.22 9.01 -33.61
N ARG A 615 -33.93 8.36 -34.55
CA ARG A 615 -33.37 7.26 -35.36
C ARG A 615 -32.28 7.74 -36.31
N ARG A 616 -32.48 8.92 -36.92
CA ARG A 616 -31.49 9.55 -37.82
C ARG A 616 -30.25 10.01 -37.06
N ARG A 617 -30.38 10.58 -35.86
CA ARG A 617 -29.24 10.93 -34.98
C ARG A 617 -28.47 9.71 -34.50
N ALA A 618 -29.15 8.60 -34.19
CA ALA A 618 -28.49 7.34 -33.85
C ALA A 618 -27.71 6.76 -35.05
N ALA A 619 -28.29 6.83 -36.26
CA ALA A 619 -27.64 6.39 -37.49
C ALA A 619 -26.48 7.33 -37.91
N GLU A 620 -26.63 8.64 -37.75
CA GLU A 620 -25.59 9.65 -38.01
C GLU A 620 -24.45 9.52 -36.99
N MET A 621 -24.75 9.26 -35.72
CA MET A 621 -23.75 9.00 -34.69
C MET A 621 -23.01 7.68 -34.95
N ALA A 622 -23.71 6.62 -35.37
CA ALA A 622 -23.07 5.37 -35.80
C ALA A 622 -22.19 5.55 -37.04
N ASN A 623 -22.62 6.34 -38.03
CA ASN A 623 -21.82 6.66 -39.22
C ASN A 623 -20.65 7.60 -38.92
N MET A 624 -20.79 8.52 -37.97
CA MET A 624 -19.71 9.42 -37.54
C MET A 624 -18.64 8.64 -36.78
N ILE A 625 -19.04 7.74 -35.88
CA ILE A 625 -18.12 6.80 -35.22
C ILE A 625 -17.42 5.90 -36.26
N ARG A 626 -18.15 5.41 -37.26
CA ARG A 626 -17.59 4.60 -38.36
C ARG A 626 -16.57 5.37 -39.21
N LYS A 627 -16.85 6.64 -39.56
CA LYS A 627 -15.94 7.50 -40.32
C LYS A 627 -14.71 7.93 -39.53
N GLN A 628 -14.85 8.10 -38.22
CA GLN A 628 -13.75 8.49 -37.35
C GLN A 628 -12.82 7.31 -37.06
N TRP A 629 -13.37 6.09 -36.96
CA TRP A 629 -12.59 4.85 -36.86
C TRP A 629 -11.80 4.50 -38.13
N ILE A 630 -12.37 4.71 -39.32
CA ILE A 630 -11.65 4.48 -40.60
C ILE A 630 -10.44 5.42 -40.76
N ARG A 631 -10.42 6.57 -40.08
CA ARG A 631 -9.27 7.50 -40.09
C ARG A 631 -8.13 7.07 -39.18
N ASP A 632 -8.40 6.27 -38.16
CA ASP A 632 -7.39 5.84 -37.17
C ASP A 632 -6.71 4.49 -37.55
N GLU A 633 -7.16 3.81 -38.62
CA GLU A 633 -6.54 2.57 -39.15
C GLU A 633 -5.51 2.82 -40.28
N TYR A 634 -5.20 4.08 -40.63
CA TYR A 634 -4.22 4.44 -41.67
C TYR A 634 -3.11 5.41 -41.22
N ILE A 635 -2.82 5.45 -39.91
CA ILE A 635 -1.60 6.07 -39.37
C ILE A 635 -0.88 5.02 -38.53
#